data_AF-A0A354GJW2-F1
#
_entry.id   AF-A0A354GJW2-F1
#
_cell.length_a   1.000
_cell.length_b   1.000
_cell.length_c   1.000
_cell.angle_alpha   90.00
_cell.angle_beta   90.00
_cell.angle_gamma   90.00
#
_symmetry.space_group_name_H-M   'P 1'
#
loop_
_entity.id
_entity.type
_entity.pdbx_description
1 polymer ?
#
loop_
_entity_poly.entity_id
_entity_poly.type
_entity_poly.pdbx_seq_one_letter_code
_entity_poly.pdbx_strand_id
1 'polypeptide(L)'
;MRRFSVLLLVLGCGLAPALSRAADLPDPRSVQRYGPAYRYPQAGWTVLHIEGEPYARGVQHGRLMAPEIAAEVNCLAAHQSHKSPADGWKLMRTLVNSLFLRRYDKEYLEEMRGIADGASAAGAKFDGREIDVIDVATINSWEEIMTLDSALDANPTGLECLRCLQGEGRPKTPVAPKEDHCSAFAAVGPATADGKIVFGHITMYSLYPSNFYNVWLDVKSAKGHRVLMQSYPGGIQSGLDYYFNDAGILISETTIAQTRFDGTGAALASRIRKALQYADSIDQAVAILKEENNGLYTNEWLLADVKTNEIAMFELGTKKSKLYRSKKKEWYGGTEGFYWGCNNTKDLEVRLETIDDVQAGRPESAVFHPSDRDRKWLELYDKYKGKIDVNFGKLAFTTPPIAAYHSLDAKFTTSDMAKEMKTWALFGPPLGRTWQPRKDERDKFPDIKPLVGNPWTVLHPDAPTESKSAGPAVVDLHDPDKDDFAADSKDDHETPETVAAWHGTLLPKADADFWLASAFRDYERIAALDNAFRKHNKGKLKPEDRDDLAVELYAARANYNLGARAHPETPLDKTKTDLRQGDWYRVSSGKGVLVLHDLRSRLGSVKFDALMEQFGRDHGGKATTAHEFQSIVASRLADDADHSDRLMDWWLGQEGLPRFKIGKVAASPISATAAGEHFETTVQLGIQTGCRVSGPVEVVVETDHGEVSKTVQATAQGTAEVRIETKDAPRRVVVDKYNLAAKGNGGAFTVLTFDQEPEQTLIVYGTDDEANVNREAADSLQQAIRARWSNVTVPIKSDREVTDDDQKTHHLLLIGRPTCNKITARLSADLPITFGAGSFVVRDEAFAHADSAVIVAAENPLNRRYSVVVIAGLGAGATLRTAPLLLDSSRQSAEVVVFPHGKRVRSLALPAKDLMREVEVKDEKKARAGS
;
A
#
# COMPACT_ATOMS: atom_id res chain seq x y z
N MET A 1 -35.31 -62.67 -51.17
CA MET A 1 -36.27 -63.00 -50.09
C MET A 1 -35.50 -63.44 -48.84
N ARG A 2 -36.19 -63.50 -47.70
CA ARG A 2 -35.68 -63.76 -46.33
C ARG A 2 -34.87 -62.59 -45.73
N ARG A 3 -35.15 -62.34 -44.45
CA ARG A 3 -34.53 -61.33 -43.57
C ARG A 3 -33.47 -62.01 -42.72
N PHE A 4 -32.49 -61.25 -42.23
CA PHE A 4 -31.86 -61.54 -40.94
C PHE A 4 -31.68 -60.24 -40.16
N SER A 5 -32.06 -60.27 -38.89
CA SER A 5 -31.86 -59.15 -37.96
C SER A 5 -30.53 -59.31 -37.25
N VAL A 6 -29.81 -58.20 -37.04
CA VAL A 6 -28.68 -58.15 -36.09
C VAL A 6 -29.09 -57.21 -34.96
N LEU A 7 -29.05 -57.73 -33.74
CA LEU A 7 -29.34 -56.99 -32.52
C LEU A 7 -28.01 -56.51 -31.95
N LEU A 8 -27.84 -55.20 -31.72
CA LEU A 8 -26.68 -54.70 -30.97
C LEU A 8 -26.82 -55.12 -29.51
N LEU A 9 -25.82 -55.83 -28.98
CA LEU A 9 -25.71 -56.11 -27.55
C LEU A 9 -24.69 -55.16 -26.93
N VAL A 10 -25.12 -54.42 -25.90
CA VAL A 10 -24.22 -53.55 -25.12
C VAL A 10 -23.50 -54.40 -24.08
N LEU A 11 -22.16 -54.39 -24.09
CA LEU A 11 -21.36 -54.75 -22.92
C LEU A 11 -20.72 -53.50 -22.35
N GLY A 12 -21.08 -53.17 -21.10
CA GLY A 12 -20.37 -52.16 -20.32
C GLY A 12 -19.27 -52.80 -19.49
N CYS A 13 -18.02 -52.39 -19.69
CA CYS A 13 -16.93 -52.64 -18.75
C CYS A 13 -16.54 -51.31 -18.09
N GLY A 14 -16.96 -51.13 -16.84
CA GLY A 14 -16.58 -49.97 -16.03
C GLY A 14 -15.14 -50.08 -15.57
N LEU A 15 -14.20 -49.50 -16.32
CA LEU A 15 -12.84 -49.25 -15.86
C LEU A 15 -12.79 -47.92 -15.12
N ALA A 16 -12.92 -47.97 -13.80
CA ALA A 16 -12.54 -46.84 -12.95
C ALA A 16 -11.01 -46.65 -13.04
N PRO A 17 -10.50 -45.42 -13.20
CA PRO A 17 -9.06 -45.18 -13.15
C PRO A 17 -8.52 -45.51 -11.76
N ALA A 18 -7.66 -46.52 -11.66
CA ALA A 18 -6.88 -46.74 -10.46
C ALA A 18 -5.84 -45.62 -10.33
N LEU A 19 -6.19 -44.56 -9.59
CA LEU A 19 -5.23 -43.54 -9.14
C LEU A 19 -4.05 -44.26 -8.47
N SER A 20 -2.84 -44.08 -9.02
CA SER A 20 -1.69 -44.82 -8.53
C SER A 20 -1.27 -44.28 -7.16
N ARG A 21 -1.40 -45.13 -6.14
CA ARG A 21 -1.03 -44.87 -4.74
C ARG A 21 0.50 -44.81 -4.51
N ALA A 22 1.23 -44.23 -5.46
CA ALA A 22 2.69 -44.26 -5.56
C ALA A 22 3.30 -42.85 -5.76
N ALA A 23 2.47 -41.79 -5.74
CA ALA A 23 2.92 -40.42 -5.99
C ALA A 23 3.24 -39.63 -4.70
N ASP A 24 2.72 -40.06 -3.54
CA ASP A 24 2.64 -39.22 -2.33
C ASP A 24 3.66 -39.61 -1.22
N LEU A 25 4.68 -40.41 -1.55
CA LEU A 25 5.74 -40.79 -0.59
C LEU A 25 7.10 -40.22 -1.06
N PRO A 26 7.87 -39.54 -0.18
CA PRO A 26 9.16 -38.97 -0.55
C PRO A 26 10.19 -40.07 -0.82
N ASP A 27 11.21 -39.76 -1.63
CA ASP A 27 12.34 -40.67 -1.85
C ASP A 27 13.03 -40.95 -0.50
N PRO A 28 13.15 -42.21 -0.05
CA PRO A 28 13.75 -42.51 1.24
C PRO A 28 15.21 -42.04 1.40
N ARG A 29 15.88 -41.63 0.32
CA ARG A 29 17.23 -41.02 0.34
C ARG A 29 17.24 -39.54 0.71
N SER A 30 16.12 -38.83 0.58
CA SER A 30 15.98 -37.42 1.02
C SER A 30 15.39 -37.29 2.44
N VAL A 31 15.14 -38.42 3.12
CA VAL A 31 14.62 -38.47 4.49
C VAL A 31 15.78 -38.54 5.50
N GLN A 32 16.07 -37.45 6.19
CA GLN A 32 16.94 -37.45 7.37
C GLN A 32 16.11 -37.79 8.63
N ARG A 33 16.73 -38.44 9.63
CA ARG A 33 16.05 -38.85 10.88
C ARG A 33 16.92 -38.59 12.11
N TYR A 34 16.27 -38.26 13.23
CA TYR A 34 16.91 -38.16 14.55
C TYR A 34 15.97 -38.69 15.64
N GLY A 35 16.24 -39.89 16.14
CA GLY A 35 15.29 -40.60 17.01
C GLY A 35 13.96 -40.86 16.28
N PRO A 36 12.80 -40.45 16.83
CA PRO A 36 11.52 -40.57 16.14
C PRO A 36 11.30 -39.51 15.04
N ALA A 37 12.01 -38.39 15.11
CA ALA A 37 11.84 -37.27 14.20
C ALA A 37 12.41 -37.52 12.80
N TYR A 38 11.87 -36.81 11.82
CA TYR A 38 12.31 -36.88 10.43
C TYR A 38 12.09 -35.55 9.69
N ARG A 39 12.94 -35.27 8.70
CA ARG A 39 12.72 -34.21 7.71
C ARG A 39 12.84 -34.72 6.28
N TYR A 40 12.10 -34.13 5.34
CA TYR A 40 12.26 -34.36 3.91
C TYR A 40 11.75 -33.17 3.07
N PRO A 41 12.30 -32.93 1.87
CA PRO A 41 11.80 -31.90 0.95
C PRO A 41 10.54 -32.36 0.20
N GLN A 42 9.56 -31.46 0.03
CA GLN A 42 8.34 -31.68 -0.75
C GLN A 42 7.88 -30.39 -1.44
N ALA A 43 8.04 -30.31 -2.77
CA ALA A 43 7.55 -29.20 -3.61
C ALA A 43 7.86 -27.78 -3.07
N GLY A 44 9.12 -27.56 -2.69
CA GLY A 44 9.62 -26.30 -2.14
C GLY A 44 9.58 -26.22 -0.60
N TRP A 45 8.76 -27.03 0.06
CA TRP A 45 8.69 -27.12 1.52
C TRP A 45 9.75 -28.08 2.09
N THR A 46 10.19 -27.82 3.31
CA THR A 46 10.89 -28.78 4.18
C THR A 46 9.88 -29.33 5.19
N VAL A 47 9.34 -30.53 4.97
CA VAL A 47 8.48 -31.18 5.96
C VAL A 47 9.34 -31.64 7.13
N LEU A 48 8.96 -31.29 8.36
CA LEU A 48 9.65 -31.63 9.60
C LEU A 48 8.65 -32.18 10.61
N HIS A 49 8.90 -33.40 11.11
CA HIS A 49 8.13 -34.03 12.19
C HIS A 49 8.96 -34.11 13.46
N ILE A 50 8.39 -33.68 14.58
CA ILE A 50 8.98 -33.82 15.93
C ILE A 50 7.93 -34.30 16.95
N GLU A 51 8.34 -35.08 17.94
CA GLU A 51 7.41 -35.61 18.96
C GLU A 51 7.97 -35.68 20.39
N GLY A 52 7.06 -35.57 21.36
CA GLY A 52 7.31 -35.84 22.78
C GLY A 52 7.36 -34.62 23.70
N GLU A 53 8.10 -34.77 24.80
CA GLU A 53 8.29 -33.73 25.82
C GLU A 53 9.11 -32.55 25.28
N PRO A 54 8.93 -31.31 25.80
CA PRO A 54 9.34 -30.08 25.12
C PRO A 54 10.82 -30.03 24.74
N TYR A 55 11.70 -30.27 25.71
CA TYR A 55 13.14 -30.31 25.45
C TYR A 55 13.54 -31.39 24.44
N ALA A 56 12.91 -32.57 24.49
CA ALA A 56 13.24 -33.69 23.60
C ALA A 56 12.81 -33.43 22.15
N ARG A 57 11.62 -32.85 21.92
CA ARG A 57 11.17 -32.43 20.58
C ARG A 57 11.94 -31.21 20.06
N GLY A 58 12.37 -30.32 20.97
CA GLY A 58 13.31 -29.25 20.65
C GLY A 58 14.63 -29.77 20.10
N VAL A 59 15.29 -30.71 20.80
CA VAL A 59 16.56 -31.30 20.35
C VAL A 59 16.40 -32.00 18.99
N GLN A 60 15.25 -32.63 18.72
CA GLN A 60 14.93 -33.20 17.40
C GLN A 60 14.89 -32.14 16.30
N HIS A 61 14.19 -31.01 16.51
CA HIS A 61 14.15 -29.90 15.57
C HIS A 61 15.57 -29.34 15.35
N GLY A 62 16.27 -28.98 16.43
CA GLY A 62 17.61 -28.41 16.37
C GLY A 62 18.60 -29.27 15.59
N ARG A 63 18.66 -30.58 15.90
CA ARG A 63 19.53 -31.54 15.20
C ARG A 63 19.19 -31.71 13.72
N LEU A 64 17.91 -31.59 13.34
CA LEU A 64 17.48 -31.75 11.96
C LEU A 64 17.57 -30.46 11.13
N MET A 65 17.64 -29.27 11.75
CA MET A 65 17.63 -27.97 11.04
C MET A 65 18.88 -27.11 11.33
N ALA A 66 19.97 -27.71 11.82
CA ALA A 66 21.15 -26.99 12.32
C ALA A 66 21.73 -25.94 11.34
N PRO A 67 21.98 -26.26 10.04
CA PRO A 67 22.49 -25.29 9.07
C PRO A 67 21.47 -24.21 8.76
N GLU A 68 20.20 -24.56 8.63
CA GLU A 68 19.15 -23.60 8.31
C GLU A 68 18.87 -22.66 9.49
N ILE A 69 19.02 -23.11 10.75
CA ILE A 69 18.98 -22.26 11.95
C ILE A 69 20.15 -21.27 11.96
N ALA A 70 21.38 -21.73 11.68
CA ALA A 70 22.55 -20.85 11.61
C ALA A 70 22.43 -19.81 10.47
N ALA A 71 21.89 -20.23 9.32
CA ALA A 71 21.66 -19.35 8.17
C ALA A 71 20.51 -18.36 8.41
N GLU A 72 19.43 -18.76 9.09
CA GLU A 72 18.34 -17.85 9.49
C GLU A 72 18.83 -16.80 10.50
N VAL A 73 19.60 -17.22 11.51
CA VAL A 73 20.28 -16.30 12.43
C VAL A 73 21.17 -15.30 11.67
N ASN A 74 21.94 -15.75 10.67
CA ASN A 74 22.72 -14.85 9.81
C ASN A 74 21.85 -13.91 8.97
N CYS A 75 20.72 -14.40 8.44
CA CYS A 75 19.75 -13.62 7.68
C CYS A 75 19.20 -12.46 8.51
N LEU A 76 18.61 -12.75 9.67
CA LEU A 76 18.04 -11.74 10.56
C LEU A 76 19.12 -10.80 11.12
N ALA A 77 20.32 -11.31 11.43
CA ALA A 77 21.47 -10.51 11.85
C ALA A 77 21.88 -9.47 10.78
N ALA A 78 21.96 -9.89 9.52
CA ALA A 78 22.28 -9.01 8.40
C ALA A 78 21.10 -8.07 8.07
N HIS A 79 19.86 -8.52 8.22
CA HIS A 79 18.68 -7.68 8.06
C HIS A 79 18.73 -6.49 9.05
N GLN A 80 18.93 -6.78 10.33
CA GLN A 80 19.11 -5.76 11.37
C GLN A 80 20.35 -4.87 11.14
N SER A 81 21.50 -5.46 10.73
CA SER A 81 22.71 -4.66 10.50
C SER A 81 23.73 -5.31 9.57
N HIS A 82 23.49 -5.28 8.27
CA HIS A 82 24.37 -5.90 7.27
C HIS A 82 25.86 -5.46 7.33
N LYS A 83 26.23 -4.28 7.86
CA LYS A 83 27.64 -3.78 8.09
C LYS A 83 28.36 -4.44 9.27
N SER A 84 27.61 -4.98 10.21
CA SER A 84 28.09 -5.75 11.36
C SER A 84 26.92 -6.60 11.83
N PRO A 85 26.65 -7.75 11.17
CA PRO A 85 25.58 -8.65 11.55
C PRO A 85 25.77 -9.13 12.99
N ALA A 86 27.03 -9.34 13.41
CA ALA A 86 27.40 -9.69 14.78
C ALA A 86 26.88 -8.68 15.82
N ASP A 87 27.07 -7.37 15.62
CA ASP A 87 26.53 -6.35 16.53
C ASP A 87 25.01 -6.23 16.44
N GLY A 88 24.42 -6.37 15.24
CA GLY A 88 22.97 -6.38 15.04
C GLY A 88 22.29 -7.52 15.81
N TRP A 89 22.81 -8.73 15.68
CA TRP A 89 22.33 -9.91 16.39
C TRP A 89 22.53 -9.80 17.91
N LYS A 90 23.70 -9.31 18.34
CA LYS A 90 24.00 -9.04 19.75
C LYS A 90 23.06 -8.00 20.37
N LEU A 91 22.65 -6.98 19.63
CA LEU A 91 21.63 -6.02 20.04
C LEU A 91 20.27 -6.73 20.23
N MET A 92 19.83 -7.53 19.26
CA MET A 92 18.55 -8.26 19.34
C MET A 92 18.53 -9.31 20.45
N ARG A 93 19.59 -10.08 20.63
CA ARG A 93 19.77 -10.99 21.79
C ARG A 93 19.65 -10.24 23.12
N THR A 94 20.22 -9.04 23.21
CA THR A 94 20.15 -8.19 24.42
C THR A 94 18.74 -7.68 24.66
N LEU A 95 18.04 -7.27 23.60
CA LEU A 95 16.65 -6.84 23.61
C LEU A 95 15.71 -7.97 24.07
N VAL A 96 15.82 -9.15 23.45
CA VAL A 96 15.02 -10.35 23.74
C VAL A 96 15.27 -10.86 25.14
N ASN A 97 16.53 -10.95 25.58
CA ASN A 97 16.86 -11.30 26.96
C ASN A 97 16.33 -10.27 27.96
N SER A 98 16.20 -8.99 27.58
CA SER A 98 15.64 -7.95 28.47
C SER A 98 14.12 -8.01 28.55
N LEU A 99 13.43 -8.07 27.40
CA LEU A 99 11.99 -7.89 27.29
C LEU A 99 11.19 -9.20 27.17
N PHE A 100 11.58 -10.09 26.26
CA PHE A 100 10.70 -11.19 25.80
C PHE A 100 11.00 -12.54 26.44
N LEU A 101 12.26 -12.87 26.77
CA LEU A 101 12.65 -14.21 27.26
C LEU A 101 11.92 -14.64 28.55
N ARG A 102 11.46 -13.70 29.37
CA ARG A 102 10.69 -13.96 30.61
C ARG A 102 9.18 -13.81 30.43
N ARG A 103 8.73 -13.71 29.17
CA ARG A 103 7.34 -13.56 28.71
C ARG A 103 6.88 -14.74 27.85
N TYR A 104 7.70 -15.78 27.75
CA TYR A 104 7.33 -17.09 27.20
C TYR A 104 6.92 -18.04 28.33
N ASP A 105 5.90 -18.86 28.09
CA ASP A 105 5.54 -19.97 28.96
C ASP A 105 6.69 -20.98 29.07
N LYS A 106 6.87 -21.57 30.26
CA LYS A 106 8.01 -22.44 30.58
C LYS A 106 8.16 -23.63 29.64
N GLU A 107 7.06 -24.17 29.13
CA GLU A 107 7.08 -25.27 28.15
C GLU A 107 7.84 -24.88 26.88
N TYR A 108 7.63 -23.65 26.39
CA TYR A 108 8.22 -23.16 25.15
C TYR A 108 9.67 -22.70 25.34
N LEU A 109 10.04 -22.25 26.54
CA LEU A 109 11.44 -22.06 26.91
C LEU A 109 12.20 -23.39 26.97
N GLU A 110 11.57 -24.48 27.43
CA GLU A 110 12.17 -25.82 27.39
C GLU A 110 12.30 -26.36 25.96
N GLU A 111 11.31 -26.11 25.10
CA GLU A 111 11.35 -26.47 23.67
C GLU A 111 12.44 -25.69 22.93
N MET A 112 12.47 -24.35 23.02
CA MET A 112 13.50 -23.51 22.42
C MET A 112 14.91 -23.79 22.97
N ARG A 113 15.03 -24.16 24.25
CA ARG A 113 16.31 -24.61 24.83
C ARG A 113 16.77 -25.93 24.19
N GLY A 114 15.84 -26.86 23.94
CA GLY A 114 16.12 -28.08 23.19
C GLY A 114 16.56 -27.80 21.75
N ILE A 115 15.91 -26.85 21.06
CA ILE A 115 16.30 -26.44 19.70
C ILE A 115 17.74 -25.94 19.68
N ALA A 116 18.11 -25.06 20.62
CA ALA A 116 19.46 -24.53 20.72
C ALA A 116 20.51 -25.63 21.00
N ASP A 117 20.29 -26.44 22.03
CA ASP A 117 21.20 -27.53 22.39
C ASP A 117 21.32 -28.57 21.26
N GLY A 118 20.23 -28.84 20.54
CA GLY A 118 20.20 -29.74 19.39
C GLY A 118 20.96 -29.19 18.17
N ALA A 119 20.78 -27.91 17.85
CA ALA A 119 21.45 -27.27 16.72
C ALA A 119 22.96 -27.15 16.97
N SER A 120 23.36 -26.66 18.14
CA SER A 120 24.78 -26.53 18.53
C SER A 120 25.49 -27.87 18.66
N ALA A 121 24.79 -28.92 19.11
CA ALA A 121 25.34 -30.28 19.11
C ALA A 121 25.50 -30.88 17.70
N ALA A 122 24.85 -30.31 16.67
CA ALA A 122 25.12 -30.56 15.25
C ALA A 122 26.05 -29.51 14.59
N GLY A 123 26.69 -28.66 15.40
CA GLY A 123 27.72 -27.71 14.98
C GLY A 123 27.24 -26.28 14.69
N ALA A 124 25.91 -26.03 14.67
CA ALA A 124 25.34 -24.72 14.37
C ALA A 124 25.95 -23.60 15.24
N LYS A 125 26.47 -22.57 14.57
CA LYS A 125 27.12 -21.41 15.18
C LYS A 125 26.72 -20.12 14.47
N PHE A 126 26.82 -19.02 15.20
CA PHE A 126 26.83 -17.67 14.65
C PHE A 126 27.95 -16.86 15.30
N ASP A 127 28.71 -16.10 14.50
CA ASP A 127 29.89 -15.33 14.96
C ASP A 127 30.87 -16.17 15.80
N GLY A 128 31.16 -17.40 15.34
CA GLY A 128 32.05 -18.36 16.01
C GLY A 128 31.51 -18.97 17.32
N ARG A 129 30.30 -18.59 17.76
CA ARG A 129 29.66 -19.04 19.01
C ARG A 129 28.53 -20.02 18.74
N GLU A 130 28.42 -21.06 19.55
CA GLU A 130 27.28 -21.99 19.60
C GLU A 130 25.94 -21.25 19.80
N ILE A 131 24.90 -21.73 19.11
CA ILE A 131 23.51 -21.28 19.29
C ILE A 131 23.03 -21.60 20.72
N ASP A 132 22.44 -20.62 21.39
CA ASP A 132 21.82 -20.76 22.72
C ASP A 132 20.32 -20.43 22.71
N VAL A 133 19.63 -20.64 23.84
CA VAL A 133 18.18 -20.41 23.96
C VAL A 133 17.76 -18.96 23.68
N ILE A 134 18.67 -17.99 23.84
CA ILE A 134 18.39 -16.58 23.53
C ILE A 134 18.42 -16.37 22.02
N ASP A 135 19.23 -17.10 21.24
CA ASP A 135 19.18 -17.05 19.78
C ASP A 135 17.83 -17.55 19.27
N VAL A 136 17.39 -18.73 19.71
CA VAL A 136 16.12 -19.33 19.28
C VAL A 136 14.93 -18.45 19.71
N ALA A 137 14.97 -17.89 20.91
CA ALA A 137 13.97 -16.90 21.35
C ALA A 137 14.04 -15.58 20.55
N THR A 138 15.19 -15.23 19.98
CA THR A 138 15.33 -14.04 19.12
C THR A 138 14.70 -14.25 17.75
N ILE A 139 14.90 -15.42 17.12
CA ILE A 139 14.19 -15.78 15.89
C ILE A 139 12.67 -15.79 16.16
N ASN A 140 12.23 -16.42 17.26
CA ASN A 140 10.79 -16.56 17.54
C ASN A 140 10.05 -15.27 17.92
N SER A 141 10.77 -14.23 18.35
CA SER A 141 10.24 -12.87 18.56
C SER A 141 10.63 -11.89 17.45
N TRP A 142 11.10 -12.34 16.28
CA TRP A 142 11.52 -11.44 15.18
C TRP A 142 10.42 -10.47 14.73
N GLU A 143 9.19 -10.96 14.50
CA GLU A 143 8.05 -10.11 14.11
C GLU A 143 7.66 -9.10 15.23
N GLU A 144 7.87 -9.49 16.49
CA GLU A 144 7.70 -8.60 17.66
C GLU A 144 8.80 -7.54 17.73
N ILE A 145 10.03 -7.85 17.29
CA ILE A 145 11.16 -6.90 17.21
C ILE A 145 10.92 -5.89 16.07
N MET A 146 10.51 -6.34 14.89
CA MET A 146 10.19 -5.46 13.74
C MET A 146 9.08 -4.46 14.06
N THR A 147 8.13 -4.83 14.92
CA THR A 147 7.04 -3.95 15.38
C THR A 147 7.39 -3.12 16.63
N LEU A 148 8.43 -3.49 17.37
CA LEU A 148 8.72 -2.89 18.68
C LEU A 148 9.03 -1.39 18.61
N ASP A 149 9.89 -0.94 17.70
CA ASP A 149 10.29 0.48 17.65
C ASP A 149 9.07 1.39 17.40
N SER A 150 8.16 0.98 16.50
CA SER A 150 6.91 1.71 16.24
C SER A 150 5.93 1.67 17.43
N ALA A 151 5.89 0.56 18.16
CA ALA A 151 5.06 0.41 19.36
C ALA A 151 5.64 1.14 20.59
N LEU A 152 6.96 1.31 20.67
CA LEU A 152 7.67 2.10 21.68
C LEU A 152 7.53 3.60 21.42
N ASP A 153 7.64 4.04 20.15
CA ASP A 153 7.35 5.43 19.77
C ASP A 153 5.91 5.83 20.16
N ALA A 154 4.97 4.88 20.19
CA ALA A 154 3.58 5.07 20.61
C ALA A 154 3.30 4.95 22.13
N ASN A 155 4.33 4.64 22.93
CA ASN A 155 4.21 4.49 24.38
C ASN A 155 4.49 5.81 25.13
N PRO A 156 3.75 6.10 26.22
CA PRO A 156 4.05 7.23 27.09
C PRO A 156 5.46 7.17 27.70
N THR A 157 6.19 8.28 27.61
CA THR A 157 7.50 8.48 28.23
C THR A 157 7.40 8.95 29.68
N GLY A 158 6.23 9.46 30.09
CA GLY A 158 6.00 10.10 31.37
C GLY A 158 6.37 11.59 31.40
N LEU A 159 6.89 12.14 30.29
CA LEU A 159 7.28 13.55 30.16
C LEU A 159 6.15 14.45 29.62
N GLU A 160 4.99 13.89 29.27
CA GLU A 160 3.87 14.59 28.60
C GLU A 160 3.27 15.71 29.46
N CYS A 161 3.49 15.67 30.78
CA CYS A 161 3.07 16.69 31.72
C CYS A 161 3.96 17.96 31.70
N LEU A 162 5.14 17.91 31.08
CA LEU A 162 6.10 19.01 31.04
C LEU A 162 5.78 20.00 29.91
N ARG A 163 5.14 21.12 30.26
CA ARG A 163 4.69 22.18 29.32
C ARG A 163 5.76 22.77 28.39
N CYS A 164 7.05 22.58 28.67
CA CYS A 164 8.14 23.03 27.80
C CYS A 164 8.40 22.12 26.60
N LEU A 165 7.92 20.87 26.62
CA LEU A 165 8.12 19.88 25.56
C LEU A 165 7.01 19.95 24.51
N GLN A 166 7.07 20.98 23.66
CA GLN A 166 6.20 21.12 22.49
C GLN A 166 6.72 20.28 21.31
N GLY A 167 6.36 18.99 21.32
CA GLY A 167 6.61 18.03 20.22
C GLY A 167 7.63 16.95 20.57
N GLU A 168 8.74 17.31 21.19
CA GLU A 168 9.80 16.37 21.58
C GLU A 168 9.41 15.58 22.85
N GLY A 169 9.32 14.26 22.78
CA GLY A 169 9.10 13.38 23.95
C GLY A 169 7.65 12.99 24.26
N ARG A 170 6.70 13.30 23.37
CA ARG A 170 5.35 12.69 23.38
C ARG A 170 5.34 11.37 22.60
N PRO A 171 4.34 10.48 22.85
CA PRO A 171 4.01 9.40 21.92
C PRO A 171 3.79 9.91 20.50
N LYS A 172 4.13 9.09 19.51
CA LYS A 172 3.87 9.28 18.08
C LYS A 172 2.91 8.20 17.58
N THR A 173 2.26 8.46 16.44
CA THR A 173 1.46 7.45 15.75
C THR A 173 2.36 6.28 15.34
N PRO A 174 2.07 5.03 15.75
CA PRO A 174 2.83 3.86 15.34
C PRO A 174 2.85 3.74 13.81
N VAL A 175 4.03 3.52 13.23
CA VAL A 175 4.15 3.26 11.79
C VAL A 175 3.77 1.81 11.53
N ALA A 176 2.95 1.56 10.50
CA ALA A 176 2.64 0.20 10.09
C ALA A 176 3.89 -0.52 9.55
N PRO A 177 4.02 -1.85 9.73
CA PRO A 177 5.17 -2.58 9.21
C PRO A 177 5.32 -2.40 7.69
N LYS A 178 6.56 -2.21 7.24
CA LYS A 178 6.87 -1.95 5.82
C LYS A 178 6.94 -3.23 4.97
N GLU A 179 6.90 -4.40 5.59
CA GLU A 179 7.26 -5.68 4.96
C GLU A 179 6.12 -6.70 5.04
N ASP A 180 5.33 -6.71 6.11
CA ASP A 180 4.21 -7.63 6.33
C ASP A 180 2.96 -7.28 5.53
N HIS A 181 2.65 -8.06 4.49
CA HIS A 181 1.37 -7.98 3.80
C HIS A 181 0.76 -9.39 3.64
N CYS A 182 -0.32 -9.68 4.35
CA CYS A 182 -0.93 -11.01 4.43
C CYS A 182 -2.37 -10.97 3.90
N SER A 183 -2.92 -12.09 3.44
CA SER A 183 -4.35 -12.18 3.07
C SER A 183 -4.96 -13.53 3.39
N ALA A 184 -6.05 -13.52 4.13
CA ALA A 184 -6.69 -14.71 4.66
C ALA A 184 -8.17 -14.75 4.30
N PHE A 185 -8.76 -15.95 4.24
CA PHE A 185 -10.21 -16.10 4.20
C PHE A 185 -10.70 -17.31 5.00
N ALA A 186 -11.91 -17.17 5.53
CA ALA A 186 -12.67 -18.23 6.16
C ALA A 186 -14.09 -18.23 5.56
N ALA A 187 -14.52 -19.35 5.00
CA ALA A 187 -15.82 -19.52 4.35
C ALA A 187 -16.56 -20.71 4.97
N VAL A 188 -17.88 -20.63 5.14
CA VAL A 188 -18.75 -21.70 5.67
C VAL A 188 -20.21 -21.54 5.23
N GLY A 189 -21.00 -22.61 5.33
CA GLY A 189 -22.46 -22.58 5.22
C GLY A 189 -22.93 -21.99 3.88
N PRO A 190 -23.70 -20.88 3.87
CA PRO A 190 -24.27 -20.33 2.63
C PRO A 190 -23.22 -19.74 1.66
N ALA A 191 -21.95 -19.62 2.05
CA ALA A 191 -20.87 -19.21 1.14
C ALA A 191 -20.23 -20.39 0.38
N THR A 192 -20.29 -21.60 0.94
CA THR A 192 -19.53 -22.79 0.48
C THR A 192 -20.41 -23.83 -0.22
N ALA A 193 -19.84 -24.59 -1.16
CA ALA A 193 -20.58 -25.51 -2.03
C ALA A 193 -21.25 -26.69 -1.31
N ASP A 194 -20.68 -27.17 -0.19
CA ASP A 194 -21.20 -28.28 0.62
C ASP A 194 -21.64 -27.84 2.04
N GLY A 195 -21.61 -26.53 2.31
CA GLY A 195 -21.92 -25.95 3.61
C GLY A 195 -20.83 -26.07 4.68
N LYS A 196 -19.70 -26.72 4.40
CA LYS A 196 -18.59 -26.91 5.36
C LYS A 196 -17.57 -25.78 5.29
N ILE A 197 -16.52 -25.83 6.12
CA ILE A 197 -15.47 -24.80 6.13
C ILE A 197 -14.51 -24.97 4.93
N VAL A 198 -14.15 -23.84 4.31
CA VAL A 198 -12.93 -23.66 3.50
C VAL A 198 -12.14 -22.51 4.10
N PHE A 199 -10.84 -22.69 4.33
CA PHE A 199 -10.02 -21.78 5.13
C PHE A 199 -8.60 -21.69 4.58
N GLY A 200 -8.06 -20.49 4.39
CA GLY A 200 -6.75 -20.31 3.76
C GLY A 200 -6.05 -18.98 4.04
N HIS A 201 -4.75 -18.96 3.76
CA HIS A 201 -3.83 -17.84 3.92
C HIS A 201 -2.83 -17.73 2.75
N ILE A 202 -2.48 -16.52 2.34
CA ILE A 202 -1.36 -16.18 1.46
C ILE A 202 -0.50 -15.10 2.13
N THR A 203 0.80 -15.36 2.23
CA THR A 203 1.76 -14.44 2.84
C THR A 203 2.54 -13.68 1.78
N MET A 204 2.78 -12.38 2.01
CA MET A 204 3.81 -11.57 1.37
C MET A 204 4.73 -10.98 2.45
N TYR A 205 6.03 -10.94 2.17
CA TYR A 205 7.05 -10.48 3.13
C TYR A 205 8.25 -9.86 2.40
N SER A 206 9.42 -9.74 3.03
CA SER A 206 10.68 -9.37 2.36
C SER A 206 11.47 -10.58 1.87
N LEU A 207 12.18 -10.45 0.73
CA LEU A 207 12.71 -11.61 -0.02
C LEU A 207 13.72 -12.45 0.76
N TYR A 208 14.58 -11.80 1.55
CA TYR A 208 15.72 -12.50 2.16
C TYR A 208 15.24 -13.47 3.26
N PRO A 209 14.47 -13.04 4.28
CA PRO A 209 13.78 -13.95 5.20
C PRO A 209 12.80 -14.92 4.50
N SER A 210 12.08 -14.50 3.45
CA SER A 210 11.10 -15.35 2.74
C SER A 210 11.64 -16.72 2.30
N ASN A 211 12.96 -16.86 2.11
CA ASN A 211 13.59 -18.13 1.75
C ASN A 211 13.57 -19.19 2.88
N PHE A 212 13.31 -18.79 4.13
CA PHE A 212 13.40 -19.65 5.32
C PHE A 212 12.03 -20.10 5.86
N TYR A 213 10.93 -19.39 5.57
CA TYR A 213 9.55 -19.75 6.00
C TYR A 213 8.96 -20.92 5.19
N ASN A 214 9.82 -21.84 4.73
CA ASN A 214 9.48 -23.02 3.93
C ASN A 214 9.30 -24.29 4.77
N VAL A 215 9.37 -24.21 6.10
CA VAL A 215 9.23 -25.40 6.97
C VAL A 215 7.74 -25.73 7.12
N TRP A 216 7.38 -26.98 6.90
CA TRP A 216 6.07 -27.51 7.25
C TRP A 216 6.22 -28.38 8.49
N LEU A 217 5.85 -27.82 9.64
CA LEU A 217 6.18 -28.36 10.96
C LEU A 217 4.97 -29.10 11.56
N ASP A 218 5.14 -30.41 11.75
CA ASP A 218 4.21 -31.31 12.45
C ASP A 218 4.76 -31.64 13.85
N VAL A 219 4.10 -31.10 14.88
CA VAL A 219 4.47 -31.29 16.28
C VAL A 219 3.46 -32.20 16.98
N LYS A 220 3.92 -33.39 17.37
CA LYS A 220 3.16 -34.32 18.21
C LYS A 220 3.62 -34.17 19.67
N SER A 221 3.13 -33.11 20.31
CA SER A 221 3.43 -32.79 21.72
C SER A 221 2.97 -33.90 22.68
N ALA A 222 3.73 -34.13 23.76
CA ALA A 222 3.33 -35.06 24.83
C ALA A 222 2.10 -34.60 25.65
N LYS A 223 1.70 -33.34 25.52
CA LYS A 223 0.59 -32.68 26.21
C LYS A 223 -0.11 -31.73 25.24
N GLY A 224 -1.44 -31.63 25.35
CA GLY A 224 -2.25 -30.90 24.36
C GLY A 224 -2.44 -31.69 23.07
N HIS A 225 -2.71 -30.98 21.98
CA HIS A 225 -3.03 -31.52 20.66
C HIS A 225 -1.79 -31.71 19.77
N ARG A 226 -1.87 -32.60 18.78
CA ARG A 226 -0.97 -32.59 17.63
C ARG A 226 -1.26 -31.34 16.79
N VAL A 227 -0.20 -30.68 16.35
CA VAL A 227 -0.22 -29.39 15.68
C VAL A 227 0.48 -29.49 14.33
N LEU A 228 -0.12 -28.94 13.28
CA LEU A 228 0.53 -28.71 12.00
C LEU A 228 0.51 -27.21 11.69
N MET A 229 1.63 -26.69 11.20
CA MET A 229 1.78 -25.28 10.84
C MET A 229 2.86 -25.07 9.78
N GLN A 230 2.78 -23.96 9.07
CA GLN A 230 3.97 -23.37 8.47
C GLN A 230 4.92 -22.92 9.60
N SER A 231 6.21 -22.87 9.33
CA SER A 231 7.23 -22.37 10.25
C SER A 231 8.54 -22.06 9.49
N TYR A 232 9.58 -21.77 10.26
CA TYR A 232 10.94 -21.45 9.85
C TYR A 232 11.94 -22.25 10.71
N PRO A 233 13.23 -22.29 10.37
CA PRO A 233 14.24 -23.02 11.14
C PRO A 233 14.32 -22.52 12.58
N GLY A 234 14.11 -23.42 13.54
CA GLY A 234 14.07 -23.09 14.97
C GLY A 234 12.75 -22.46 15.43
N GLY A 235 11.75 -22.33 14.56
CA GLY A 235 10.42 -21.86 14.91
C GLY A 235 9.66 -22.82 15.82
N ILE A 236 9.01 -22.27 16.84
CA ILE A 236 7.97 -22.93 17.64
C ILE A 236 6.56 -22.42 17.29
N GLN A 237 6.47 -21.50 16.33
CA GLN A 237 5.26 -20.86 15.81
C GLN A 237 5.41 -20.63 14.29
N SER A 238 4.47 -19.98 13.61
CA SER A 238 4.51 -19.84 12.15
C SER A 238 5.23 -18.57 11.68
N GLY A 239 5.17 -17.48 12.46
CA GLY A 239 5.55 -16.12 12.08
C GLY A 239 4.63 -15.51 11.02
N LEU A 240 4.33 -16.30 9.98
CA LEU A 240 3.54 -15.94 8.79
C LEU A 240 2.28 -16.83 8.62
N ASP A 241 1.72 -17.22 9.76
CA ASP A 241 0.27 -17.32 10.01
C ASP A 241 -0.55 -18.37 9.28
N TYR A 242 -0.13 -19.63 9.34
CA TYR A 242 -1.03 -20.73 9.01
C TYR A 242 -0.87 -21.94 9.91
N TYR A 243 -1.94 -22.26 10.66
CA TYR A 243 -1.94 -23.19 11.77
C TYR A 243 -3.20 -24.07 11.80
N PHE A 244 -3.09 -25.34 12.19
CA PHE A 244 -4.23 -26.16 12.64
C PHE A 244 -3.84 -27.30 13.60
N ASN A 245 -4.81 -27.84 14.34
CA ASN A 245 -4.59 -28.91 15.31
C ASN A 245 -5.57 -30.10 15.18
N ASP A 246 -5.28 -31.22 15.85
CA ASP A 246 -6.14 -32.43 15.81
C ASP A 246 -7.51 -32.25 16.48
N ALA A 247 -7.69 -31.17 17.23
CA ALA A 247 -9.00 -30.74 17.70
C ALA A 247 -9.86 -30.13 16.58
N GLY A 248 -9.34 -29.93 15.37
CA GLY A 248 -10.04 -29.34 14.25
C GLY A 248 -10.16 -27.81 14.34
N ILE A 249 -9.31 -27.16 15.14
CA ILE A 249 -9.19 -25.71 15.18
C ILE A 249 -8.20 -25.26 14.12
N LEU A 250 -8.62 -24.29 13.29
CA LEU A 250 -7.78 -23.63 12.28
C LEU A 250 -7.55 -22.19 12.74
N ILE A 251 -6.31 -21.71 12.63
CA ILE A 251 -5.92 -20.35 12.97
C ILE A 251 -5.05 -19.78 11.84
N SER A 252 -5.29 -18.52 11.52
CA SER A 252 -4.50 -17.68 10.61
C SER A 252 -4.80 -16.22 10.96
N GLU A 253 -4.05 -15.26 10.46
CA GLU A 253 -4.31 -13.86 10.68
C GLU A 253 -3.82 -12.99 9.50
N THR A 254 -4.12 -11.69 9.53
CA THR A 254 -3.32 -10.71 8.79
C THR A 254 -2.96 -9.52 9.67
N THR A 255 -1.68 -9.15 9.68
CA THR A 255 -1.10 -8.04 10.46
C THR A 255 -1.86 -6.74 10.20
N ILE A 256 -2.40 -6.10 11.23
CA ILE A 256 -3.07 -4.81 11.14
C ILE A 256 -2.14 -3.68 11.61
N ALA A 257 -2.59 -2.43 11.56
CA ALA A 257 -1.79 -1.30 12.05
C ALA A 257 -1.42 -1.51 13.53
N GLN A 258 -0.13 -1.38 13.82
CA GLN A 258 0.48 -1.71 15.12
C GLN A 258 -0.10 -0.86 16.25
N THR A 259 -0.43 -1.47 17.39
CA THR A 259 -0.87 -0.78 18.61
C THR A 259 0.27 -0.65 19.64
N ARG A 260 -0.03 -0.16 20.84
CA ARG A 260 0.97 0.19 21.87
C ARG A 260 1.56 -1.04 22.57
N PHE A 261 2.81 -0.98 23.01
CA PHE A 261 3.46 -2.12 23.67
C PHE A 261 3.17 -2.18 25.18
N ASP A 262 2.71 -3.33 25.68
CA ASP A 262 2.72 -3.63 27.12
C ASP A 262 3.89 -4.58 27.46
N GLY A 263 4.99 -4.01 27.99
CA GLY A 263 6.17 -4.76 28.42
C GLY A 263 5.98 -5.65 29.65
N THR A 264 4.76 -5.73 30.21
CA THR A 264 4.38 -6.73 31.21
C THR A 264 3.76 -7.99 30.61
N GLY A 265 3.23 -7.92 29.38
CA GLY A 265 2.52 -9.01 28.72
C GLY A 265 3.39 -10.14 28.16
N ALA A 266 2.75 -11.28 27.90
CA ALA A 266 3.29 -12.47 27.26
C ALA A 266 3.60 -12.26 25.77
N ALA A 267 4.73 -12.83 25.32
CA ALA A 267 5.18 -12.78 23.93
C ALA A 267 4.15 -13.43 22.98
N LEU A 268 3.92 -12.85 21.81
CA LEU A 268 2.91 -13.36 20.86
C LEU A 268 3.18 -14.82 20.50
N ALA A 269 4.42 -15.16 20.16
CA ALA A 269 4.85 -16.53 19.84
C ALA A 269 4.44 -17.54 20.93
N SER A 270 4.50 -17.15 22.22
CA SER A 270 4.01 -17.97 23.33
C SER A 270 2.48 -18.10 23.31
N ARG A 271 1.76 -16.99 23.10
CA ARG A 271 0.28 -16.95 23.09
C ARG A 271 -0.31 -17.75 21.92
N ILE A 272 0.19 -17.58 20.69
CA ILE A 272 -0.31 -18.35 19.52
C ILE A 272 0.03 -19.84 19.64
N ARG A 273 1.25 -20.20 20.08
CA ARG A 273 1.63 -21.61 20.27
C ARG A 273 0.80 -22.29 21.36
N LYS A 274 0.45 -21.56 22.43
CA LYS A 274 -0.46 -22.00 23.49
C LYS A 274 -1.89 -22.19 22.97
N ALA A 275 -2.43 -21.23 22.24
CA ALA A 275 -3.75 -21.33 21.63
C ALA A 275 -3.83 -22.56 20.71
N LEU A 276 -2.83 -22.75 19.86
CA LEU A 276 -2.78 -23.86 18.91
C LEU A 276 -2.59 -25.24 19.56
N GLN A 277 -1.74 -25.36 20.58
CA GLN A 277 -1.51 -26.63 21.27
C GLN A 277 -2.64 -27.01 22.24
N TYR A 278 -3.34 -26.04 22.83
CA TYR A 278 -4.26 -26.30 23.95
C TYR A 278 -5.73 -25.89 23.73
N ALA A 279 -6.08 -25.16 22.67
CA ALA A 279 -7.49 -24.84 22.38
C ALA A 279 -8.21 -25.95 21.60
N ASP A 280 -9.34 -26.41 22.15
CA ASP A 280 -10.28 -27.32 21.48
C ASP A 280 -11.44 -26.62 20.75
N SER A 281 -11.51 -25.28 20.88
CA SER A 281 -12.64 -24.43 20.52
C SER A 281 -12.22 -22.96 20.29
N ILE A 282 -12.98 -22.24 19.47
CA ILE A 282 -12.73 -20.80 19.16
C ILE A 282 -12.71 -19.95 20.44
N ASP A 283 -13.57 -20.24 21.43
CA ASP A 283 -13.61 -19.52 22.70
C ASP A 283 -12.33 -19.68 23.53
N GLN A 284 -11.73 -20.88 23.55
CA GLN A 284 -10.43 -21.09 24.21
C GLN A 284 -9.29 -20.40 23.44
N ALA A 285 -9.29 -20.46 22.11
CA ALA A 285 -8.28 -19.79 21.29
C ALA A 285 -8.30 -18.26 21.49
N VAL A 286 -9.48 -17.64 21.48
CA VAL A 286 -9.65 -16.20 21.77
C VAL A 286 -9.27 -15.87 23.21
N ALA A 287 -9.61 -16.72 24.19
CA ALA A 287 -9.22 -16.49 25.59
C ALA A 287 -7.69 -16.50 25.76
N ILE A 288 -7.00 -17.46 25.16
CA ILE A 288 -5.54 -17.60 25.23
C ILE A 288 -4.82 -16.47 24.48
N LEU A 289 -5.27 -16.09 23.27
CA LEU A 289 -4.65 -14.99 22.53
C LEU A 289 -4.75 -13.64 23.27
N LYS A 290 -5.79 -13.47 24.10
CA LYS A 290 -6.00 -12.28 24.96
C LYS A 290 -5.29 -12.35 26.31
N GLU A 291 -4.89 -13.53 26.77
CA GLU A 291 -4.20 -13.71 28.06
C GLU A 291 -2.86 -12.98 28.03
N GLU A 292 -2.70 -12.00 28.93
CA GLU A 292 -1.50 -11.16 29.04
C GLU A 292 -1.00 -10.56 27.70
N ASN A 293 -1.90 -10.13 26.80
CA ASN A 293 -1.51 -9.59 25.50
C ASN A 293 -0.53 -8.40 25.59
N ASN A 294 0.67 -8.53 25.01
CA ASN A 294 1.68 -7.46 24.93
C ASN A 294 1.43 -6.46 23.77
N GLY A 295 0.56 -6.77 22.82
CA GLY A 295 0.16 -5.89 21.72
C GLY A 295 1.12 -5.81 20.52
N LEU A 296 2.32 -6.39 20.59
CA LEU A 296 3.26 -6.46 19.45
C LEU A 296 2.77 -7.46 18.40
N TYR A 297 3.11 -7.17 17.13
CA TYR A 297 2.53 -7.83 15.96
C TYR A 297 0.99 -7.85 16.09
N THR A 298 0.38 -6.66 15.95
CA THR A 298 -1.06 -6.47 16.16
C THR A 298 -1.86 -7.02 14.98
N ASN A 299 -2.76 -7.99 15.20
CA ASN A 299 -3.26 -8.84 14.10
C ASN A 299 -4.80 -9.00 14.07
N GLU A 300 -5.34 -9.22 12.86
CA GLU A 300 -6.71 -9.67 12.63
C GLU A 300 -6.76 -11.18 12.43
N TRP A 301 -7.20 -11.92 13.45
CA TRP A 301 -7.21 -13.38 13.45
C TRP A 301 -8.46 -13.94 12.78
N LEU A 302 -8.28 -14.81 11.78
CA LEU A 302 -9.34 -15.69 11.29
C LEU A 302 -9.25 -17.04 12.02
N LEU A 303 -10.39 -17.48 12.55
CA LEU A 303 -10.50 -18.68 13.36
C LEU A 303 -11.60 -19.58 12.78
N ALA A 304 -11.40 -20.89 12.82
CA ALA A 304 -12.43 -21.86 12.44
C ALA A 304 -12.44 -23.10 13.34
N ASP A 305 -13.61 -23.69 13.52
CA ASP A 305 -13.84 -24.95 14.24
C ASP A 305 -14.56 -25.93 13.32
N VAL A 306 -13.82 -26.96 12.91
CA VAL A 306 -14.26 -28.01 11.99
C VAL A 306 -15.23 -29.02 12.62
N LYS A 307 -15.28 -29.14 13.95
CA LYS A 307 -16.26 -29.99 14.65
C LYS A 307 -17.63 -29.33 14.68
N THR A 308 -17.69 -28.03 14.98
CA THR A 308 -18.96 -27.29 15.13
C THR A 308 -19.35 -26.44 13.92
N ASN A 309 -18.54 -26.46 12.87
CA ASN A 309 -18.73 -25.75 11.61
C ASN A 309 -18.91 -24.23 11.81
N GLU A 310 -18.08 -23.66 12.69
CA GLU A 310 -18.05 -22.22 12.99
C GLU A 310 -16.81 -21.55 12.39
N ILE A 311 -16.96 -20.29 11.98
CA ILE A 311 -15.85 -19.40 11.66
C ILE A 311 -16.02 -18.10 12.46
N ALA A 312 -14.91 -17.44 12.75
CA ALA A 312 -14.87 -16.15 13.41
C ALA A 312 -13.75 -15.27 12.85
N MET A 313 -13.91 -13.95 13.02
CA MET A 313 -12.93 -12.92 12.70
C MET A 313 -12.70 -12.11 13.98
N PHE A 314 -11.44 -11.96 14.37
CA PHE A 314 -11.05 -11.49 15.70
C PHE A 314 -9.90 -10.48 15.61
N GLU A 315 -10.23 -9.20 15.65
CA GLU A 315 -9.25 -8.12 15.69
C GLU A 315 -8.79 -7.91 17.13
N LEU A 316 -7.47 -7.94 17.36
CA LEU A 316 -6.87 -7.80 18.68
C LEU A 316 -5.83 -6.67 18.69
N GLY A 317 -6.26 -5.48 19.13
CA GLY A 317 -5.36 -4.43 19.61
C GLY A 317 -4.77 -4.80 20.98
N THR A 318 -4.00 -3.91 21.58
CA THR A 318 -3.37 -4.13 22.89
C THR A 318 -4.42 -4.29 23.99
N LYS A 319 -5.44 -3.41 24.04
CA LYS A 319 -6.48 -3.42 25.10
C LYS A 319 -7.91 -3.53 24.54
N LYS A 320 -8.15 -3.01 23.35
CA LYS A 320 -9.40 -3.17 22.58
C LYS A 320 -9.33 -4.41 21.69
N SER A 321 -10.48 -5.06 21.51
CA SER A 321 -10.57 -6.25 20.66
C SER A 321 -12.00 -6.45 20.17
N LYS A 322 -12.19 -6.90 18.93
CA LYS A 322 -13.50 -7.16 18.33
C LYS A 322 -13.58 -8.58 17.79
N LEU A 323 -14.58 -9.33 18.26
CA LEU A 323 -14.91 -10.67 17.78
C LEU A 323 -16.23 -10.65 17.00
N TYR A 324 -16.22 -11.23 15.80
CA TYR A 324 -17.37 -11.51 14.94
C TYR A 324 -17.51 -13.02 14.77
N ARG A 325 -18.71 -13.59 14.93
CA ARG A 325 -18.95 -15.05 14.84
C ARG A 325 -20.07 -15.45 13.89
N SER A 326 -19.83 -16.50 13.10
CA SER A 326 -20.83 -17.05 12.18
C SER A 326 -22.08 -17.61 12.88
N LYS A 327 -21.94 -18.30 14.02
CA LYS A 327 -23.09 -18.80 14.80
C LYS A 327 -24.01 -17.68 15.31
N LYS A 328 -23.47 -16.48 15.53
CA LYS A 328 -24.24 -15.27 15.91
C LYS A 328 -24.75 -14.47 14.70
N LYS A 329 -24.37 -14.86 13.48
CA LYS A 329 -24.63 -14.15 12.21
C LYS A 329 -24.04 -12.73 12.17
N GLU A 330 -22.91 -12.52 12.84
CA GLU A 330 -22.21 -11.23 12.92
C GLU A 330 -21.35 -11.01 11.66
N TRP A 331 -21.98 -10.74 10.52
CA TRP A 331 -21.29 -10.63 9.22
C TRP A 331 -20.85 -9.19 8.93
N TYR A 332 -19.53 -8.98 8.80
CA TYR A 332 -19.00 -7.71 8.31
C TYR A 332 -19.32 -7.55 6.82
N GLY A 333 -19.61 -6.33 6.35
CA GLY A 333 -19.82 -6.02 4.93
C GLY A 333 -20.90 -6.80 4.15
N GLY A 334 -21.81 -7.50 4.84
CA GLY A 334 -22.84 -8.34 4.23
C GLY A 334 -22.35 -9.71 3.74
N THR A 335 -21.16 -10.15 4.14
CA THR A 335 -20.57 -11.42 3.71
C THR A 335 -21.08 -12.62 4.51
N GLU A 336 -22.40 -12.87 4.44
CA GLU A 336 -23.02 -14.03 5.09
C GLU A 336 -22.36 -15.36 4.66
N GLY A 337 -21.69 -16.00 5.63
CA GLY A 337 -20.93 -17.22 5.44
C GLY A 337 -19.42 -17.01 5.23
N PHE A 338 -18.90 -15.78 5.27
CA PHE A 338 -17.53 -15.48 4.84
C PHE A 338 -16.88 -14.35 5.64
N TYR A 339 -15.60 -14.49 5.98
CA TYR A 339 -14.73 -13.46 6.55
C TYR A 339 -13.41 -13.41 5.76
N TRP A 340 -12.79 -12.23 5.69
CA TRP A 340 -11.50 -12.02 5.03
C TRP A 340 -10.59 -11.14 5.87
N GLY A 341 -9.29 -11.44 5.82
CA GLY A 341 -8.22 -10.59 6.32
C GLY A 341 -7.38 -10.06 5.16
N CYS A 342 -6.93 -8.80 5.24
CA CYS A 342 -6.02 -8.19 4.26
C CYS A 342 -5.33 -6.92 4.79
N ASN A 343 -4.80 -6.99 6.01
CA ASN A 343 -4.07 -5.91 6.70
C ASN A 343 -4.85 -4.57 6.81
N ASN A 344 -6.19 -4.63 6.91
CA ASN A 344 -7.05 -3.44 7.01
C ASN A 344 -8.01 -3.58 8.20
N THR A 345 -7.74 -2.80 9.25
CA THR A 345 -8.46 -2.84 10.54
C THR A 345 -9.89 -2.32 10.39
N LYS A 346 -10.88 -3.16 10.68
CA LYS A 346 -12.31 -2.91 10.45
C LYS A 346 -12.96 -2.21 11.64
N ASP A 347 -12.75 -2.73 12.86
CA ASP A 347 -13.29 -2.13 14.08
C ASP A 347 -12.73 -0.73 14.34
N LEU A 348 -13.55 0.15 14.94
CA LEU A 348 -13.15 1.51 15.28
C LEU A 348 -12.29 1.56 16.54
N GLU A 349 -12.66 0.85 17.59
CA GLU A 349 -11.98 0.91 18.89
C GLU A 349 -10.55 0.36 18.79
N VAL A 350 -10.32 -0.65 17.93
CA VAL A 350 -8.97 -1.15 17.63
C VAL A 350 -8.15 -0.10 16.88
N ARG A 351 -8.71 0.58 15.87
CA ARG A 351 -8.02 1.69 15.17
C ARG A 351 -7.72 2.89 16.05
N LEU A 352 -8.52 3.15 17.10
CA LEU A 352 -8.22 4.23 18.04
C LEU A 352 -7.01 3.94 18.95
N GLU A 353 -6.52 2.70 19.02
CA GLU A 353 -5.26 2.37 19.71
C GLU A 353 -4.02 2.65 18.84
N THR A 354 -4.16 2.75 17.52
CA THR A 354 -3.07 3.04 16.57
C THR A 354 -2.85 4.54 16.38
N ILE A 355 -3.29 5.37 17.34
CA ILE A 355 -3.19 6.84 17.32
C ILE A 355 -2.55 7.28 18.64
N ASP A 356 -1.63 8.24 18.58
CA ASP A 356 -0.81 8.74 19.70
C ASP A 356 -1.62 9.31 20.87
N ASP A 357 -2.48 10.27 20.55
CA ASP A 357 -3.36 11.01 21.44
C ASP A 357 -4.47 11.62 20.57
N VAL A 358 -5.62 10.96 20.54
CA VAL A 358 -6.79 11.41 19.78
C VAL A 358 -7.28 12.81 20.17
N GLN A 359 -6.90 13.34 21.34
CA GLN A 359 -7.33 14.66 21.84
C GLN A 359 -6.32 15.77 21.54
N ALA A 360 -5.02 15.50 21.67
CA ALA A 360 -3.97 16.53 21.59
C ALA A 360 -2.66 16.09 20.89
N GLY A 361 -2.63 14.94 20.24
CA GLY A 361 -1.57 14.47 19.33
C GLY A 361 -1.68 15.06 17.92
N ARG A 362 -0.90 14.55 16.96
CA ARG A 362 -1.01 14.99 15.55
C ARG A 362 -2.29 14.36 14.94
N PRO A 363 -3.07 15.07 14.09
CA PRO A 363 -4.28 14.50 13.52
C PRO A 363 -3.97 13.27 12.67
N GLU A 364 -4.74 12.19 12.86
CA GLU A 364 -4.84 11.02 11.99
C GLU A 364 -6.29 10.80 11.53
N SER A 365 -6.50 9.84 10.61
CA SER A 365 -7.83 9.51 10.07
C SER A 365 -8.37 8.24 10.72
N ALA A 366 -9.48 8.37 11.46
CA ALA A 366 -10.24 7.24 12.00
C ALA A 366 -11.38 6.77 11.06
N VAL A 367 -11.39 7.19 9.79
CA VAL A 367 -12.35 6.73 8.77
C VAL A 367 -11.93 5.36 8.25
N PHE A 368 -12.86 4.41 8.12
CA PHE A 368 -12.60 3.15 7.41
C PHE A 368 -12.89 3.33 5.93
N HIS A 369 -12.01 2.84 5.06
CA HIS A 369 -12.31 2.62 3.64
C HIS A 369 -11.77 1.26 3.19
N PRO A 370 -12.40 0.60 2.20
CA PRO A 370 -11.87 -0.64 1.65
C PRO A 370 -10.54 -0.39 0.91
N SER A 371 -9.61 -1.33 1.05
CA SER A 371 -8.43 -1.45 0.18
C SER A 371 -8.78 -2.16 -1.13
N ASP A 372 -7.85 -2.20 -2.07
CA ASP A 372 -8.03 -2.95 -3.33
C ASP A 372 -8.21 -4.46 -3.09
N ARG A 373 -7.64 -5.00 -2.01
CA ARG A 373 -7.86 -6.39 -1.59
C ARG A 373 -9.22 -6.60 -0.94
N ASP A 374 -9.72 -5.66 -0.12
CA ASP A 374 -11.10 -5.73 0.39
C ASP A 374 -12.10 -5.75 -0.76
N ARG A 375 -11.93 -4.86 -1.75
CA ARG A 375 -12.79 -4.81 -2.95
C ARG A 375 -12.71 -6.10 -3.76
N LYS A 376 -11.52 -6.67 -3.97
CA LYS A 376 -11.36 -7.94 -4.70
C LYS A 376 -11.90 -9.15 -3.92
N TRP A 377 -11.77 -9.18 -2.59
CA TRP A 377 -12.38 -10.22 -1.76
C TRP A 377 -13.91 -10.18 -1.84
N LEU A 378 -14.51 -8.98 -1.86
CA LEU A 378 -15.95 -8.80 -2.03
C LEU A 378 -16.42 -9.15 -3.46
N GLU A 379 -15.66 -8.81 -4.50
CA GLU A 379 -15.91 -9.24 -5.88
C GLU A 379 -15.93 -10.78 -6.00
N LEU A 380 -14.94 -11.45 -5.41
CA LEU A 380 -14.86 -12.90 -5.38
C LEU A 380 -16.00 -13.52 -4.56
N TYR A 381 -16.34 -12.98 -3.39
CA TYR A 381 -17.47 -13.47 -2.60
C TYR A 381 -18.80 -13.34 -3.35
N ASP A 382 -19.12 -12.19 -3.96
CA ASP A 382 -20.39 -12.00 -4.68
C ASP A 382 -20.52 -12.95 -5.89
N LYS A 383 -19.39 -13.26 -6.55
CA LYS A 383 -19.31 -14.17 -7.71
C LYS A 383 -19.40 -15.65 -7.34
N TYR A 384 -18.85 -16.02 -6.18
CA TYR A 384 -18.68 -17.42 -5.74
C TYR A 384 -19.48 -17.83 -4.50
N LYS A 385 -20.33 -16.97 -3.91
CA LYS A 385 -21.23 -17.35 -2.81
C LYS A 385 -22.06 -18.59 -3.19
N GLY A 386 -22.07 -19.57 -2.29
CA GLY A 386 -22.71 -20.88 -2.48
C GLY A 386 -21.91 -21.85 -3.37
N LYS A 387 -20.67 -21.50 -3.73
CA LYS A 387 -19.79 -22.25 -4.63
C LYS A 387 -18.34 -22.36 -4.13
N ILE A 388 -17.99 -21.75 -2.99
CA ILE A 388 -16.62 -21.80 -2.46
C ILE A 388 -16.25 -23.25 -2.11
N ASP A 389 -15.12 -23.70 -2.65
CA ASP A 389 -14.62 -25.07 -2.60
C ASP A 389 -13.06 -25.09 -2.72
N VAL A 390 -12.48 -26.27 -3.03
CA VAL A 390 -11.04 -26.44 -3.28
C VAL A 390 -10.54 -25.65 -4.49
N ASN A 391 -11.37 -25.44 -5.51
CA ASN A 391 -11.01 -24.66 -6.70
C ASN A 391 -11.00 -23.16 -6.39
N PHE A 392 -11.92 -22.69 -5.54
CA PHE A 392 -11.91 -21.31 -5.03
C PHE A 392 -10.63 -21.02 -4.23
N GLY A 393 -10.15 -21.94 -3.39
CA GLY A 393 -8.90 -21.76 -2.63
C GLY A 393 -7.69 -21.52 -3.53
N LYS A 394 -7.57 -22.27 -4.64
CA LYS A 394 -6.53 -22.04 -5.66
C LYS A 394 -6.75 -20.74 -6.42
N LEU A 395 -7.99 -20.44 -6.82
CA LEU A 395 -8.34 -19.22 -7.54
C LEU A 395 -7.98 -17.96 -6.76
N ALA A 396 -8.41 -17.85 -5.49
CA ALA A 396 -8.20 -16.68 -4.64
C ALA A 396 -6.71 -16.34 -4.52
N PHE A 397 -5.87 -17.35 -4.25
CA PHE A 397 -4.42 -17.19 -4.13
C PHE A 397 -3.67 -17.24 -5.47
N THR A 398 -4.39 -17.18 -6.59
CA THR A 398 -3.85 -16.81 -7.91
C THR A 398 -4.56 -15.58 -8.51
N THR A 399 -5.29 -14.81 -7.71
CA THR A 399 -6.03 -13.62 -8.15
C THR A 399 -5.37 -12.33 -7.63
N PRO A 400 -4.78 -11.48 -8.49
CA PRO A 400 -4.36 -10.13 -8.11
C PRO A 400 -5.53 -9.28 -7.58
N PRO A 401 -5.30 -8.34 -6.62
CA PRO A 401 -4.09 -8.13 -5.84
C PRO A 401 -4.02 -8.98 -4.54
N ILE A 402 -4.85 -10.02 -4.41
CA ILE A 402 -4.78 -10.97 -3.28
C ILE A 402 -3.50 -11.82 -3.38
N ALA A 403 -3.09 -12.18 -4.60
CA ALA A 403 -1.73 -12.61 -4.93
C ALA A 403 -0.92 -11.43 -5.47
N ALA A 404 0.04 -10.94 -4.68
CA ALA A 404 0.90 -9.79 -4.99
C ALA A 404 2.24 -10.24 -5.60
N TYR A 405 3.14 -9.30 -5.91
CA TYR A 405 4.49 -9.65 -6.42
C TYR A 405 5.37 -10.27 -5.34
N HIS A 406 5.23 -9.80 -4.10
CA HIS A 406 5.97 -10.27 -2.93
C HIS A 406 5.33 -11.49 -2.25
N SER A 407 4.30 -12.12 -2.84
CA SER A 407 3.69 -13.32 -2.28
C SER A 407 4.69 -14.48 -2.29
N LEU A 408 4.97 -15.05 -1.12
CA LEU A 408 6.00 -16.07 -0.93
C LEU A 408 5.45 -17.50 -0.85
N ASP A 409 4.14 -17.66 -0.66
CA ASP A 409 3.47 -18.96 -0.58
C ASP A 409 1.97 -18.86 -0.93
N ALA A 410 1.24 -19.97 -0.74
CA ALA A 410 -0.20 -19.98 -0.46
C ALA A 410 -0.61 -21.29 0.25
N LYS A 411 -1.54 -21.24 1.22
CA LYS A 411 -2.00 -22.38 2.02
C LYS A 411 -3.53 -22.40 2.15
N PHE A 412 -4.22 -23.54 1.94
CA PHE A 412 -5.65 -23.65 2.27
C PHE A 412 -6.13 -25.10 2.50
N THR A 413 -7.14 -25.25 3.35
CA THR A 413 -7.78 -26.54 3.68
C THR A 413 -9.30 -26.46 3.64
N THR A 414 -9.95 -27.62 3.74
CA THR A 414 -11.41 -27.76 3.91
C THR A 414 -11.70 -28.55 5.18
N SER A 415 -12.94 -28.53 5.69
CA SER A 415 -13.33 -29.34 6.85
C SER A 415 -12.99 -30.83 6.73
N ASP A 416 -12.99 -31.41 5.53
CA ASP A 416 -12.70 -32.84 5.38
C ASP A 416 -11.18 -33.09 5.27
N MET A 417 -10.43 -32.21 4.59
CA MET A 417 -8.96 -32.27 4.60
C MET A 417 -8.40 -32.03 6.00
N ALA A 418 -8.92 -31.06 6.76
CA ALA A 418 -8.48 -30.76 8.11
C ALA A 418 -8.69 -31.92 9.11
N LYS A 419 -9.76 -32.73 8.97
CA LYS A 419 -9.97 -33.95 9.77
C LYS A 419 -8.90 -35.02 9.51
N GLU A 420 -8.34 -35.04 8.31
CA GLU A 420 -7.19 -35.88 7.94
C GLU A 420 -5.83 -35.18 8.24
N MET A 421 -5.86 -33.99 8.86
CA MET A 421 -4.70 -33.11 9.09
C MET A 421 -3.97 -32.72 7.80
N LYS A 422 -4.72 -32.48 6.72
CA LYS A 422 -4.20 -32.15 5.38
C LYS A 422 -4.46 -30.70 5.00
N THR A 423 -3.56 -30.12 4.21
CA THR A 423 -3.77 -28.81 3.56
C THR A 423 -3.21 -28.81 2.15
N TRP A 424 -3.77 -28.01 1.25
CA TRP A 424 -3.10 -27.61 0.01
C TRP A 424 -2.09 -26.51 0.32
N ALA A 425 -0.89 -26.64 -0.22
CA ALA A 425 0.15 -25.63 -0.08
C ALA A 425 0.92 -25.43 -1.39
N LEU A 426 1.49 -24.24 -1.54
CA LEU A 426 2.40 -23.84 -2.60
C LEU A 426 3.48 -22.96 -1.97
N PHE A 427 4.75 -23.19 -2.31
CA PHE A 427 5.87 -22.34 -1.87
C PHE A 427 6.49 -21.58 -3.04
N GLY A 428 6.90 -20.34 -2.81
CA GLY A 428 7.25 -19.35 -3.81
C GLY A 428 6.04 -18.67 -4.47
N PRO A 429 6.26 -17.75 -5.43
CA PRO A 429 5.16 -16.93 -5.95
C PRO A 429 4.10 -17.73 -6.72
N PRO A 430 2.81 -17.70 -6.32
CA PRO A 430 1.77 -18.57 -6.88
C PRO A 430 1.40 -18.25 -8.33
N LEU A 431 1.79 -17.08 -8.83
CA LEU A 431 1.65 -16.67 -10.24
C LEU A 431 2.83 -17.15 -11.13
N GLY A 432 3.66 -18.08 -10.64
CA GLY A 432 4.63 -18.83 -11.43
C GLY A 432 5.87 -18.06 -11.91
N ARG A 433 6.05 -16.81 -11.45
CA ARG A 433 7.23 -15.98 -11.74
C ARG A 433 8.26 -16.13 -10.63
N THR A 434 9.52 -16.37 -10.97
CA THR A 434 10.64 -16.23 -10.02
C THR A 434 10.75 -14.77 -9.56
N TRP A 435 10.64 -14.55 -8.25
CA TRP A 435 10.97 -13.27 -7.62
C TRP A 435 12.51 -13.19 -7.52
N GLN A 436 13.09 -12.34 -8.36
CA GLN A 436 14.53 -12.10 -8.40
C GLN A 436 14.90 -11.01 -7.38
N PRO A 437 16.03 -11.15 -6.65
CA PRO A 437 16.54 -10.07 -5.84
C PRO A 437 16.96 -8.90 -6.74
N ARG A 438 16.82 -7.68 -6.23
CA ARG A 438 17.33 -6.46 -6.86
C ARG A 438 18.87 -6.41 -6.79
N LYS A 439 19.48 -5.37 -7.38
CA LYS A 439 20.95 -5.22 -7.31
C LYS A 439 21.36 -4.79 -5.91
N ASP A 440 20.71 -3.77 -5.36
CA ASP A 440 20.86 -3.31 -3.97
C ASP A 440 20.71 -4.45 -2.97
N GLU A 441 19.72 -5.34 -3.14
CA GLU A 441 19.54 -6.50 -2.25
C GLU A 441 20.71 -7.49 -2.33
N ARG A 442 21.28 -7.78 -3.51
CA ARG A 442 22.49 -8.61 -3.63
C ARG A 442 23.77 -7.91 -3.16
N ASP A 443 23.87 -6.61 -3.37
CA ASP A 443 25.00 -5.81 -2.92
C ASP A 443 25.01 -5.71 -1.36
N LYS A 444 23.83 -5.80 -0.72
CA LYS A 444 23.63 -5.82 0.75
C LYS A 444 23.68 -7.21 1.40
N PHE A 445 23.19 -8.22 0.69
CA PHE A 445 23.00 -9.59 1.17
C PHE A 445 23.55 -10.58 0.12
N PRO A 446 24.86 -10.90 0.14
CA PRO A 446 25.50 -11.69 -0.92
C PRO A 446 24.94 -13.11 -1.13
N ASP A 447 24.26 -13.65 -0.12
CA ASP A 447 23.65 -14.98 -0.07
C ASP A 447 22.13 -14.99 -0.35
N ILE A 448 21.52 -13.84 -0.67
CA ILE A 448 20.08 -13.74 -1.00
C ILE A 448 19.72 -14.55 -2.26
N LYS A 449 18.72 -15.42 -2.12
CA LYS A 449 18.29 -16.35 -3.18
C LYS A 449 17.02 -15.86 -3.88
N PRO A 450 16.89 -16.07 -5.21
CA PRO A 450 15.64 -15.86 -5.92
C PRO A 450 14.56 -16.87 -5.48
N LEU A 451 13.38 -16.39 -5.14
CA LEU A 451 12.28 -17.26 -4.72
C LEU A 451 11.52 -17.78 -5.96
N VAL A 452 11.53 -19.11 -6.14
CA VAL A 452 10.92 -19.80 -7.29
C VAL A 452 9.56 -20.39 -6.94
N GLY A 453 8.54 -20.19 -7.79
CA GLY A 453 7.21 -20.76 -7.60
C GLY A 453 7.19 -22.27 -7.84
N ASN A 454 6.70 -23.03 -6.87
CA ASN A 454 6.55 -24.49 -6.92
C ASN A 454 5.13 -24.90 -7.35
N PRO A 455 4.88 -26.15 -7.78
CA PRO A 455 3.53 -26.65 -7.98
C PRO A 455 2.77 -26.79 -6.65
N TRP A 456 1.44 -26.63 -6.70
CA TRP A 456 0.55 -26.95 -5.60
C TRP A 456 0.70 -28.42 -5.15
N THR A 457 0.98 -28.64 -3.88
CA THR A 457 1.09 -29.95 -3.22
C THR A 457 0.03 -30.10 -2.11
N VAL A 458 -0.23 -31.33 -1.67
CA VAL A 458 -0.92 -31.59 -0.40
C VAL A 458 0.12 -31.92 0.65
N LEU A 459 0.11 -31.19 1.78
CA LEU A 459 0.98 -31.47 2.93
C LEU A 459 0.19 -32.26 3.99
N HIS A 460 0.83 -33.24 4.61
CA HIS A 460 0.19 -34.22 5.48
C HIS A 460 1.17 -34.82 6.53
N PRO A 461 0.67 -35.32 7.68
CA PRO A 461 1.48 -35.87 8.76
C PRO A 461 1.80 -37.37 8.64
N ASP A 462 1.59 -37.97 7.47
CA ASP A 462 1.88 -39.39 7.23
C ASP A 462 3.40 -39.64 7.17
N ALA A 463 3.87 -40.61 7.96
CA ALA A 463 5.30 -40.85 8.13
C ALA A 463 5.93 -41.54 6.90
N PRO A 464 7.13 -41.12 6.45
CA PRO A 464 7.77 -41.69 5.28
C PRO A 464 8.23 -43.13 5.54
N THR A 465 8.03 -44.01 4.55
CA THR A 465 8.35 -45.44 4.62
C THR A 465 9.84 -45.70 4.86
N GLU A 466 10.16 -46.63 5.76
CA GLU A 466 11.54 -47.11 5.97
C GLU A 466 12.10 -47.80 4.73
N SER A 467 13.19 -47.27 4.16
CA SER A 467 13.98 -48.03 3.20
C SER A 467 14.88 -49.04 3.92
N LYS A 468 14.96 -50.25 3.35
CA LYS A 468 15.92 -51.30 3.75
C LYS A 468 16.99 -51.53 2.69
N SER A 469 17.22 -50.59 1.77
CA SER A 469 18.27 -50.66 0.75
C SER A 469 19.48 -49.79 1.09
N ALA A 470 20.65 -50.42 1.16
CA ALA A 470 21.93 -49.72 1.21
C ALA A 470 22.27 -49.17 -0.18
N GLY A 471 21.77 -47.98 -0.49
CA GLY A 471 22.20 -47.20 -1.66
C GLY A 471 23.62 -46.64 -1.47
N PRO A 472 24.20 -46.03 -2.53
CA PRO A 472 25.39 -45.20 -2.36
C PRO A 472 25.09 -44.03 -1.40
N ALA A 473 26.11 -43.60 -0.64
CA ALA A 473 25.97 -42.49 0.28
C ALA A 473 25.55 -41.20 -0.44
N VAL A 474 24.60 -40.48 0.17
CA VAL A 474 24.25 -39.11 -0.22
C VAL A 474 25.32 -38.18 0.35
N VAL A 475 25.82 -37.23 -0.44
CA VAL A 475 27.04 -36.44 -0.13
C VAL A 475 26.79 -34.93 -0.04
N ASP A 476 25.56 -34.53 -0.35
CA ASP A 476 25.06 -33.16 -0.49
C ASP A 476 23.97 -32.83 0.55
N LEU A 477 23.52 -33.81 1.33
CA LEU A 477 22.79 -33.58 2.58
C LEU A 477 23.77 -33.32 3.72
N HIS A 478 23.42 -32.38 4.61
CA HIS A 478 24.18 -32.10 5.82
C HIS A 478 24.26 -33.34 6.73
N ASP A 479 25.47 -33.82 6.93
CA ASP A 479 25.87 -34.73 8.00
C ASP A 479 25.88 -33.90 9.30
N PRO A 480 25.02 -34.19 10.31
CA PRO A 480 24.72 -33.29 11.41
C PRO A 480 25.80 -33.22 12.50
N ASP A 481 27.06 -33.06 12.08
CA ASP A 481 28.28 -33.10 12.91
C ASP A 481 29.45 -32.20 12.36
N LYS A 482 29.29 -31.30 11.35
CA LYS A 482 30.38 -30.45 10.74
C LYS A 482 29.96 -29.08 10.11
N ASP A 483 30.90 -28.11 10.04
CA ASP A 483 30.66 -26.64 9.88
C ASP A 483 31.62 -25.83 8.94
N ASP A 484 31.23 -24.61 8.48
CA ASP A 484 31.94 -23.28 8.57
C ASP A 484 31.65 -22.19 7.46
N PHE A 485 31.83 -20.88 7.80
CA PHE A 485 32.03 -19.61 6.99
C PHE A 485 30.86 -18.60 6.62
N ALA A 486 31.19 -17.30 6.41
CA ALA A 486 30.32 -16.07 6.23
C ALA A 486 31.05 -14.91 5.41
N ALA A 487 30.73 -13.58 5.26
CA ALA A 487 29.78 -12.56 5.81
C ALA A 487 29.80 -11.17 5.01
N ASP A 488 28.99 -10.16 5.43
CA ASP A 488 29.13 -8.65 5.39
C ASP A 488 28.75 -7.64 4.21
N SER A 489 27.89 -6.63 4.55
CA SER A 489 27.98 -5.12 4.38
C SER A 489 26.94 -4.24 3.56
N LYS A 490 26.77 -2.91 3.91
CA LYS A 490 25.64 -1.94 3.58
C LYS A 490 25.90 -0.83 2.50
N ASP A 491 25.07 0.21 2.17
CA ASP A 491 24.09 1.07 2.94
C ASP A 491 23.14 2.03 2.11
N ASP A 492 22.37 2.91 2.80
CA ASP A 492 21.18 3.71 2.37
C ASP A 492 21.32 5.27 2.21
N HIS A 493 20.21 6.01 1.91
CA HIS A 493 20.00 7.45 2.24
C HIS A 493 18.53 7.99 2.10
N GLU A 494 18.23 9.22 2.61
CA GLU A 494 16.85 9.69 2.96
C GLU A 494 16.58 11.24 2.82
N THR A 495 15.46 11.76 3.38
CA THR A 495 14.84 13.11 3.19
C THR A 495 14.45 13.85 4.50
N PRO A 496 14.14 15.18 4.49
CA PRO A 496 13.95 16.00 5.72
C PRO A 496 12.54 15.98 6.35
N GLU A 497 12.47 16.35 7.65
CA GLU A 497 11.29 16.22 8.53
C GLU A 497 10.32 17.44 8.58
N THR A 498 9.13 17.26 9.18
CA THR A 498 8.10 18.30 9.39
C THR A 498 7.54 18.30 10.83
N VAL A 499 6.93 19.42 11.25
CA VAL A 499 6.27 19.58 12.56
C VAL A 499 4.77 19.90 12.35
N ALA A 500 3.91 19.46 13.26
CA ALA A 500 2.45 19.58 13.12
C ALA A 500 1.94 21.04 13.03
N ALA A 501 0.94 21.28 12.19
CA ALA A 501 0.28 22.59 12.03
C ALA A 501 -0.92 22.81 12.98
N TRP A 502 -1.61 21.73 13.37
CA TRP A 502 -2.67 21.70 14.39
C TRP A 502 -2.77 20.29 15.00
N HIS A 503 -3.57 20.12 16.06
CA HIS A 503 -3.66 18.89 16.87
C HIS A 503 -5.08 18.31 16.99
N GLY A 504 -5.17 17.03 17.36
CA GLY A 504 -6.41 16.30 17.66
C GLY A 504 -6.98 15.52 16.48
N THR A 505 -7.52 14.34 16.73
CA THR A 505 -8.14 13.47 15.71
C THR A 505 -9.66 13.53 15.82
N LEU A 506 -10.33 13.91 14.73
CA LEU A 506 -11.78 13.98 14.66
C LEU A 506 -12.39 12.59 14.41
N LEU A 507 -13.43 12.24 15.17
CA LEU A 507 -14.23 11.04 14.91
C LEU A 507 -15.51 11.46 14.18
N PRO A 508 -15.83 10.90 13.01
CA PRO A 508 -17.07 11.24 12.30
C PRO A 508 -18.29 10.70 13.05
N LYS A 509 -19.39 11.46 13.07
CA LYS A 509 -20.65 11.04 13.72
C LYS A 509 -21.53 10.20 12.77
N ALA A 510 -21.44 10.45 11.46
CA ALA A 510 -22.02 9.66 10.38
C ALA A 510 -21.15 9.73 9.11
N ASP A 511 -21.48 8.95 8.09
CA ASP A 511 -20.78 8.89 6.80
C ASP A 511 -20.63 10.27 6.12
N ALA A 512 -21.61 11.16 6.33
CA ALA A 512 -21.61 12.54 5.82
C ALA A 512 -20.53 13.44 6.45
N ASP A 513 -19.93 13.02 7.57
CA ASP A 513 -18.86 13.73 8.28
C ASP A 513 -17.46 13.21 7.91
N PHE A 514 -17.36 12.13 7.10
CA PHE A 514 -16.09 11.52 6.72
C PHE A 514 -15.13 12.47 5.99
N TRP A 515 -15.67 13.40 5.19
CA TRP A 515 -14.85 14.39 4.46
C TRP A 515 -14.06 15.26 5.43
N LEU A 516 -14.68 15.64 6.55
CA LEU A 516 -14.06 16.50 7.56
C LEU A 516 -12.99 15.72 8.31
N ALA A 517 -13.29 14.50 8.76
CA ALA A 517 -12.34 13.66 9.50
C ALA A 517 -11.08 13.33 8.67
N SER A 518 -11.24 12.95 7.41
CA SER A 518 -10.11 12.67 6.50
C SER A 518 -9.34 13.94 6.12
N ALA A 519 -10.03 15.01 5.69
CA ALA A 519 -9.37 16.23 5.25
C ALA A 519 -8.66 17.00 6.38
N PHE A 520 -9.19 16.96 7.61
CA PHE A 520 -8.57 17.59 8.79
C PHE A 520 -7.19 16.99 9.09
N ARG A 521 -6.97 15.74 8.68
CA ARG A 521 -5.68 15.04 8.68
C ARG A 521 -4.86 15.33 7.45
N ASP A 522 -5.40 15.08 6.25
CA ASP A 522 -4.59 15.14 5.02
C ASP A 522 -4.16 16.58 4.68
N TYR A 523 -5.00 17.57 4.95
CA TYR A 523 -4.63 18.98 4.75
C TYR A 523 -3.65 19.50 5.80
N GLU A 524 -3.57 18.89 6.98
CA GLU A 524 -2.58 19.22 8.01
C GLU A 524 -1.16 18.96 7.50
N ARG A 525 -0.94 17.87 6.75
CA ARG A 525 0.37 17.56 6.16
C ARG A 525 0.82 18.62 5.15
N ILE A 526 -0.11 19.11 4.32
CA ILE A 526 0.16 20.19 3.33
C ILE A 526 0.41 21.52 4.05
N ALA A 527 -0.37 21.86 5.08
CA ALA A 527 -0.19 23.08 5.87
C ALA A 527 1.13 23.07 6.68
N ALA A 528 1.51 21.92 7.23
CA ALA A 528 2.79 21.70 7.90
C ALA A 528 3.98 21.87 6.96
N LEU A 529 3.89 21.36 5.72
CA LEU A 529 4.91 21.53 4.69
C LEU A 529 5.05 23.01 4.26
N ASP A 530 3.94 23.72 4.05
CA ASP A 530 3.93 25.16 3.76
C ASP A 530 4.55 25.97 4.91
N ASN A 531 4.21 25.64 6.15
CA ASN A 531 4.76 26.28 7.34
C ASN A 531 6.26 25.95 7.52
N ALA A 532 6.71 24.74 7.19
CA ALA A 532 8.12 24.34 7.21
C ALA A 532 8.95 25.09 6.15
N PHE A 533 8.47 25.14 4.89
CA PHE A 533 9.12 25.93 3.83
C PHE A 533 9.19 27.42 4.19
N ARG A 534 8.11 28.01 4.71
CA ARG A 534 8.10 29.41 5.19
C ARG A 534 9.08 29.62 6.34
N LYS A 535 9.18 28.70 7.30
CA LYS A 535 10.15 28.77 8.41
C LYS A 535 11.59 28.76 7.88
N HIS A 536 11.90 27.84 6.98
CA HIS A 536 13.22 27.71 6.35
C HIS A 536 13.60 28.95 5.51
N ASN A 537 12.66 29.44 4.69
CA ASN A 537 12.87 30.52 3.74
C ASN A 537 12.40 31.91 4.25
N LYS A 538 12.40 32.12 5.58
CA LYS A 538 12.19 33.42 6.26
C LYS A 538 10.89 34.14 5.88
N GLY A 539 9.79 33.37 5.80
CA GLY A 539 8.42 33.84 5.56
C GLY A 539 8.01 33.94 4.08
N LYS A 540 8.93 33.73 3.14
CA LYS A 540 8.64 33.74 1.69
C LYS A 540 8.86 32.35 1.09
N LEU A 541 7.90 31.88 0.30
CA LEU A 541 8.11 30.71 -0.55
C LEU A 541 8.97 31.08 -1.77
N LYS A 542 9.90 30.20 -2.13
CA LYS A 542 10.57 30.17 -3.44
C LYS A 542 9.63 29.56 -4.49
N PRO A 543 9.88 29.76 -5.80
CA PRO A 543 9.14 29.04 -6.85
C PRO A 543 9.18 27.51 -6.70
N GLU A 544 10.32 26.97 -6.24
CA GLU A 544 10.50 25.54 -5.95
C GLU A 544 9.55 25.07 -4.83
N ASP A 545 9.54 25.75 -3.67
CA ASP A 545 8.59 25.44 -2.58
C ASP A 545 7.12 25.53 -3.05
N ARG A 546 6.79 26.49 -3.94
CA ARG A 546 5.44 26.64 -4.50
C ARG A 546 5.08 25.48 -5.42
N ASP A 547 6.03 24.95 -6.19
CA ASP A 547 5.83 23.80 -7.06
C ASP A 547 5.68 22.49 -6.28
N ASP A 548 6.47 22.28 -5.22
CA ASP A 548 6.31 21.12 -4.32
C ASP A 548 4.92 21.13 -3.65
N LEU A 549 4.48 22.28 -3.11
CA LEU A 549 3.12 22.42 -2.56
C LEU A 549 2.01 22.26 -3.61
N ALA A 550 2.27 22.68 -4.85
CA ALA A 550 1.34 22.51 -5.96
C ALA A 550 1.15 21.04 -6.33
N VAL A 551 2.20 20.21 -6.22
CA VAL A 551 2.11 18.75 -6.46
C VAL A 551 1.23 18.08 -5.41
N GLU A 552 1.36 18.41 -4.12
CA GLU A 552 0.52 17.86 -3.06
C GLU A 552 -0.97 18.27 -3.21
N LEU A 553 -1.22 19.53 -3.55
CA LEU A 553 -2.59 20.01 -3.83
C LEU A 553 -3.17 19.40 -5.12
N TYR A 554 -2.33 19.16 -6.13
CA TYR A 554 -2.71 18.44 -7.34
C TYR A 554 -3.06 16.98 -7.03
N ALA A 555 -2.34 16.32 -6.12
CA ALA A 555 -2.61 14.95 -5.68
C ALA A 555 -4.05 14.80 -5.15
N ALA A 556 -4.45 15.67 -4.23
CA ALA A 556 -5.80 15.68 -3.66
C ALA A 556 -6.87 15.94 -4.74
N ARG A 557 -6.63 16.90 -5.65
CA ARG A 557 -7.52 17.20 -6.78
C ARG A 557 -7.64 16.04 -7.76
N ALA A 558 -6.56 15.32 -8.04
CA ALA A 558 -6.54 14.19 -8.95
C ALA A 558 -7.24 12.96 -8.37
N ASN A 559 -7.05 12.69 -7.06
CA ASN A 559 -7.80 11.63 -6.38
C ASN A 559 -9.32 11.90 -6.40
N TYR A 560 -9.75 13.13 -6.09
CA TYR A 560 -11.14 13.55 -6.25
C TYR A 560 -11.64 13.34 -7.70
N ASN A 561 -10.87 13.77 -8.71
CA ASN A 561 -11.27 13.62 -10.12
C ASN A 561 -11.41 12.15 -10.54
N LEU A 562 -10.54 11.26 -10.06
CA LEU A 562 -10.64 9.83 -10.33
C LEU A 562 -11.97 9.29 -9.81
N GLY A 563 -12.30 9.56 -8.54
CA GLY A 563 -13.54 9.09 -7.92
C GLY A 563 -14.80 9.69 -8.56
N ALA A 564 -14.85 11.01 -8.73
CA ALA A 564 -15.99 11.74 -9.31
C ALA A 564 -16.22 11.46 -10.81
N ARG A 565 -15.29 10.77 -11.48
CA ARG A 565 -15.43 10.30 -12.86
C ARG A 565 -15.73 8.80 -12.96
N ALA A 566 -15.40 8.01 -11.93
CA ALA A 566 -15.66 6.57 -11.91
C ALA A 566 -17.16 6.24 -11.83
N HIS A 567 -17.86 6.93 -10.92
CA HIS A 567 -19.29 6.84 -10.73
C HIS A 567 -19.89 8.25 -10.54
N PRO A 568 -21.21 8.45 -10.66
CA PRO A 568 -21.83 9.75 -10.41
C PRO A 568 -21.43 10.33 -9.04
N GLU A 569 -20.97 11.57 -9.02
CA GLU A 569 -20.49 12.20 -7.78
C GLU A 569 -21.62 12.28 -6.76
N THR A 570 -21.37 11.81 -5.54
CA THR A 570 -22.25 12.05 -4.39
C THR A 570 -21.77 13.30 -3.67
N PRO A 571 -22.62 14.32 -3.45
CA PRO A 571 -22.30 15.45 -2.59
C PRO A 571 -21.84 15.01 -1.19
N LEU A 572 -20.93 15.77 -0.57
CA LEU A 572 -20.30 15.39 0.69
C LEU A 572 -21.31 15.20 1.82
N ASP A 573 -22.34 16.05 1.88
CA ASP A 573 -23.46 15.97 2.84
C ASP A 573 -24.31 14.69 2.70
N LYS A 574 -24.18 13.97 1.57
CA LYS A 574 -24.91 12.75 1.23
C LYS A 574 -24.02 11.51 1.18
N THR A 575 -22.72 11.63 1.51
CA THR A 575 -21.75 10.52 1.52
C THR A 575 -22.30 9.30 2.24
N LYS A 576 -22.06 8.11 1.67
CA LYS A 576 -22.37 6.80 2.25
C LYS A 576 -21.21 5.84 2.02
N THR A 577 -20.93 5.01 3.02
CA THR A 577 -19.96 3.92 2.94
C THR A 577 -20.47 2.87 1.95
N ASP A 578 -19.66 2.52 0.96
CA ASP A 578 -19.71 1.20 0.33
C ASP A 578 -18.34 0.53 0.52
N LEU A 579 -18.34 -0.79 0.67
CA LEU A 579 -17.13 -1.60 0.79
C LEU A 579 -16.71 -2.18 -0.57
N ARG A 580 -17.64 -2.23 -1.54
CA ARG A 580 -17.40 -2.68 -2.92
C ARG A 580 -16.83 -1.58 -3.81
N GLN A 581 -16.96 -0.31 -3.41
CA GLN A 581 -16.48 0.88 -4.12
C GLN A 581 -15.52 1.68 -3.23
N GLY A 582 -14.45 2.24 -3.79
CA GLY A 582 -13.53 3.13 -3.06
C GLY A 582 -13.77 4.62 -3.33
N ASP A 583 -14.58 4.92 -4.35
CA ASP A 583 -14.59 6.22 -5.02
C ASP A 583 -15.33 7.30 -4.23
N TRP A 584 -16.27 6.89 -3.36
CA TRP A 584 -16.85 7.77 -2.35
C TRP A 584 -15.77 8.35 -1.43
N TYR A 585 -14.75 7.56 -1.03
CA TYR A 585 -13.68 8.03 -0.14
C TYR A 585 -12.71 8.94 -0.89
N ARG A 586 -12.45 8.67 -2.17
CA ARG A 586 -11.65 9.56 -3.06
C ARG A 586 -12.29 10.94 -3.20
N VAL A 587 -13.61 10.98 -3.41
CA VAL A 587 -14.38 12.23 -3.44
C VAL A 587 -14.35 12.91 -2.07
N SER A 588 -14.61 12.15 -1.00
CA SER A 588 -14.70 12.67 0.37
C SER A 588 -13.40 13.35 0.84
N SER A 589 -12.27 12.62 0.78
CA SER A 589 -10.95 13.13 1.16
C SER A 589 -10.44 14.21 0.20
N GLY A 590 -10.44 13.93 -1.11
CA GLY A 590 -9.89 14.84 -2.13
C GLY A 590 -10.64 16.16 -2.23
N LYS A 591 -11.98 16.16 -2.17
CA LYS A 591 -12.78 17.39 -2.15
C LYS A 591 -12.67 18.08 -0.79
N GLY A 592 -12.70 17.34 0.32
CA GLY A 592 -12.56 17.89 1.66
C GLY A 592 -11.25 18.68 1.86
N VAL A 593 -10.13 18.17 1.35
CA VAL A 593 -8.84 18.89 1.35
C VAL A 593 -8.94 20.22 0.60
N LEU A 594 -9.66 20.26 -0.53
CA LEU A 594 -9.88 21.49 -1.30
C LEU A 594 -10.82 22.47 -0.58
N VAL A 595 -11.81 22.01 0.18
CA VAL A 595 -12.65 22.86 1.05
C VAL A 595 -11.80 23.55 2.12
N LEU A 596 -11.00 22.77 2.86
CA LEU A 596 -10.12 23.32 3.90
C LEU A 596 -9.06 24.26 3.32
N HIS A 597 -8.56 23.97 2.11
CA HIS A 597 -7.63 24.85 1.40
C HIS A 597 -8.26 26.19 0.99
N ASP A 598 -9.49 26.18 0.46
CA ASP A 598 -10.24 27.40 0.15
C ASP A 598 -10.45 28.24 1.42
N LEU A 599 -10.86 27.63 2.54
CA LEU A 599 -11.00 28.29 3.84
C LEU A 599 -9.67 28.89 4.35
N ARG A 600 -8.54 28.17 4.27
CA ARG A 600 -7.21 28.68 4.64
C ARG A 600 -6.78 29.86 3.77
N SER A 601 -7.11 29.83 2.48
CA SER A 601 -6.80 30.92 1.54
C SER A 601 -7.59 32.20 1.87
N ARG A 602 -8.85 32.09 2.33
CA ARG A 602 -9.72 33.20 2.71
C ARG A 602 -9.34 33.83 4.05
N LEU A 603 -9.14 33.00 5.08
CA LEU A 603 -8.83 33.46 6.44
C LEU A 603 -7.37 33.88 6.59
N GLY A 604 -6.48 33.34 5.75
CA GLY A 604 -5.02 33.44 5.90
C GLY A 604 -4.49 32.41 6.90
N SER A 605 -3.32 31.84 6.60
CA SER A 605 -2.71 30.73 7.35
C SER A 605 -2.76 30.90 8.88
N VAL A 606 -2.27 32.02 9.41
CA VAL A 606 -2.20 32.26 10.86
C VAL A 606 -3.56 32.20 11.56
N LYS A 607 -4.64 32.69 10.91
CA LYS A 607 -5.99 32.63 11.49
C LYS A 607 -6.63 31.25 11.32
N PHE A 608 -6.40 30.60 10.19
CA PHE A 608 -6.94 29.28 9.89
C PHE A 608 -6.27 28.19 10.74
N ASP A 609 -4.95 28.16 10.80
CA ASP A 609 -4.20 27.17 11.58
C ASP A 609 -4.58 27.26 13.06
N ALA A 610 -4.77 28.48 13.58
CA ALA A 610 -5.28 28.72 14.94
C ALA A 610 -6.76 28.30 15.14
N LEU A 611 -7.60 28.39 14.11
CA LEU A 611 -8.99 27.90 14.12
C LEU A 611 -9.02 26.38 14.15
N MET A 612 -8.19 25.72 13.33
CA MET A 612 -8.07 24.27 13.28
C MET A 612 -7.47 23.72 14.57
N GLU A 613 -6.43 24.37 15.12
CA GLU A 613 -5.85 24.07 16.42
C GLU A 613 -6.86 24.20 17.57
N GLN A 614 -7.72 25.22 17.56
CA GLN A 614 -8.82 25.30 18.52
C GLN A 614 -9.81 24.15 18.29
N PHE A 615 -10.32 23.99 17.07
CA PHE A 615 -11.37 23.02 16.76
C PHE A 615 -10.93 21.58 17.09
N GLY A 616 -9.72 21.19 16.70
CA GLY A 616 -9.17 19.87 16.97
C GLY A 616 -8.91 19.60 18.46
N ARG A 617 -8.57 20.62 19.26
CA ARG A 617 -8.51 20.48 20.73
C ARG A 617 -9.89 20.42 21.39
N ASP A 618 -10.85 21.17 20.87
CA ASP A 618 -12.24 21.17 21.36
C ASP A 618 -12.99 19.89 20.96
N HIS A 619 -12.62 19.24 19.84
CA HIS A 619 -13.33 18.07 19.26
C HIS A 619 -12.52 16.75 19.20
N GLY A 620 -11.23 16.76 19.52
CA GLY A 620 -10.37 15.57 19.42
C GLY A 620 -10.89 14.38 20.25
N GLY A 621 -10.95 13.21 19.61
CA GLY A 621 -11.50 11.99 20.20
C GLY A 621 -13.02 11.97 20.40
N LYS A 622 -13.76 12.94 19.85
CA LYS A 622 -15.22 13.07 20.01
C LYS A 622 -15.93 12.91 18.66
N ALA A 623 -17.09 12.24 18.68
CA ALA A 623 -17.99 12.15 17.54
C ALA A 623 -18.48 13.56 17.14
N THR A 624 -18.07 14.02 15.96
CA THR A 624 -18.14 15.40 15.49
C THR A 624 -18.78 15.45 14.11
N THR A 625 -19.55 16.52 13.84
CA THR A 625 -20.26 16.73 12.57
C THR A 625 -19.65 17.81 11.70
N ALA A 626 -19.90 17.71 10.40
CA ALA A 626 -19.68 18.79 9.45
C ALA A 626 -20.41 20.09 9.86
N HIS A 627 -21.63 19.99 10.41
CA HIS A 627 -22.45 21.13 10.83
C HIS A 627 -21.84 21.90 12.01
N GLU A 628 -21.24 21.20 12.99
CA GLU A 628 -20.52 21.84 14.12
C GLU A 628 -19.30 22.64 13.61
N PHE A 629 -18.57 22.09 12.63
CA PHE A 629 -17.47 22.80 11.96
C PHE A 629 -17.97 24.00 11.13
N GLN A 630 -19.02 23.83 10.32
CA GLN A 630 -19.66 24.91 9.54
C GLN A 630 -20.04 26.09 10.45
N SER A 631 -20.71 25.81 11.57
CA SER A 631 -21.15 26.81 12.55
C SER A 631 -19.98 27.62 13.10
N ILE A 632 -18.85 26.96 13.39
CA ILE A 632 -17.64 27.62 13.89
C ILE A 632 -16.95 28.43 12.79
N VAL A 633 -16.85 27.92 11.56
CA VAL A 633 -16.30 28.66 10.41
C VAL A 633 -17.12 29.93 10.11
N ALA A 634 -18.45 29.84 10.11
CA ALA A 634 -19.35 30.98 9.92
C ALA A 634 -19.16 32.07 10.98
N SER A 635 -18.93 31.70 12.24
CA SER A 635 -18.63 32.67 13.32
C SER A 635 -17.29 33.41 13.16
N ARG A 636 -16.43 33.01 12.22
CA ARG A 636 -15.06 33.52 12.03
C ARG A 636 -14.87 34.26 10.70
N LEU A 637 -15.69 34.00 9.69
CA LEU A 637 -15.77 34.77 8.43
C LEU A 637 -16.64 36.03 8.62
N ALA A 638 -16.21 36.89 9.54
CA ALA A 638 -17.04 37.86 10.27
C ALA A 638 -17.53 39.11 9.51
N ASP A 639 -17.56 39.10 8.17
CA ASP A 639 -18.13 40.18 7.35
C ASP A 639 -19.58 39.89 6.90
N ASP A 640 -19.95 38.63 6.68
CA ASP A 640 -21.35 38.18 6.53
C ASP A 640 -21.49 36.65 6.74
N ALA A 641 -22.28 36.24 7.73
CA ALA A 641 -22.56 34.83 8.01
C ALA A 641 -23.35 34.15 6.88
N ASP A 642 -24.28 34.86 6.23
CA ASP A 642 -25.09 34.37 5.11
C ASP A 642 -24.21 34.07 3.88
N HIS A 643 -23.04 34.72 3.75
CA HIS A 643 -22.03 34.34 2.76
C HIS A 643 -21.21 33.10 3.16
N SER A 644 -20.96 32.86 4.45
CA SER A 644 -20.24 31.66 4.92
C SER A 644 -21.09 30.40 4.84
N ASP A 645 -22.36 30.49 5.22
CA ASP A 645 -23.27 29.34 5.16
C ASP A 645 -23.46 28.92 3.70
N ARG A 646 -23.72 29.87 2.79
CA ARG A 646 -23.73 29.65 1.33
C ARG A 646 -22.43 29.09 0.77
N LEU A 647 -21.28 29.44 1.36
CA LEU A 647 -19.98 28.90 0.94
C LEU A 647 -19.89 27.41 1.24
N MET A 648 -20.25 27.02 2.46
CA MET A 648 -20.19 25.63 2.91
C MET A 648 -21.31 24.78 2.29
N ASP A 649 -22.54 25.30 2.19
CA ASP A 649 -23.67 24.64 1.52
C ASP A 649 -23.36 24.30 0.06
N TRP A 650 -22.66 25.19 -0.65
CA TRP A 650 -22.19 24.91 -2.00
C TRP A 650 -21.12 23.81 -2.00
N TRP A 651 -20.08 23.94 -1.17
CA TRP A 651 -18.96 22.99 -1.13
C TRP A 651 -19.35 21.57 -0.70
N LEU A 652 -20.30 21.45 0.23
CA LEU A 652 -20.74 20.16 0.77
C LEU A 652 -21.97 19.60 0.04
N GLY A 653 -22.91 20.45 -0.36
CA GLY A 653 -24.21 20.06 -0.92
C GLY A 653 -24.30 19.98 -2.43
N GLN A 654 -23.24 20.33 -3.18
CA GLN A 654 -23.18 20.29 -4.65
C GLN A 654 -22.08 19.34 -5.16
N GLU A 655 -22.25 18.88 -6.39
CA GLU A 655 -21.25 18.14 -7.18
C GLU A 655 -20.24 19.11 -7.84
N GLY A 656 -19.06 18.61 -8.21
CA GLY A 656 -18.05 19.39 -8.95
C GLY A 656 -17.13 20.26 -8.07
N LEU A 657 -16.21 20.96 -8.73
CA LEU A 657 -15.30 21.96 -8.14
C LEU A 657 -15.53 23.34 -8.81
N PRO A 658 -15.23 24.46 -8.13
CA PRO A 658 -15.31 25.79 -8.73
C PRO A 658 -14.46 25.89 -9.99
N ARG A 659 -14.97 26.55 -11.04
CA ARG A 659 -14.19 26.83 -12.26
C ARG A 659 -14.14 28.33 -12.52
N PHE A 660 -12.92 28.85 -12.68
CA PHE A 660 -12.66 30.21 -13.12
C PHE A 660 -12.76 30.30 -14.66
N LYS A 661 -13.01 31.52 -15.15
CA LYS A 661 -13.05 31.88 -16.57
C LYS A 661 -12.40 33.24 -16.79
N ILE A 662 -11.40 33.31 -17.66
CA ILE A 662 -10.84 34.57 -18.16
C ILE A 662 -11.75 35.10 -19.28
N GLY A 663 -12.17 36.36 -19.16
CA GLY A 663 -12.90 37.12 -20.16
C GLY A 663 -11.94 37.88 -21.09
N LYS A 664 -12.21 39.19 -21.28
CA LYS A 664 -11.31 40.07 -22.01
C LYS A 664 -10.01 40.32 -21.23
N VAL A 665 -8.88 40.30 -21.93
CA VAL A 665 -7.59 40.83 -21.46
C VAL A 665 -7.19 41.97 -22.40
N ALA A 666 -6.60 43.05 -21.86
CA ALA A 666 -6.04 44.13 -22.67
C ALA A 666 -4.93 44.86 -21.89
N ALA A 667 -3.85 45.23 -22.58
CA ALA A 667 -2.76 46.03 -22.02
C ALA A 667 -2.54 47.33 -22.80
N SER A 668 -2.19 48.39 -22.06
CA SER A 668 -1.92 49.73 -22.59
C SER A 668 -0.83 50.44 -21.77
N PRO A 669 0.05 51.23 -22.40
CA PRO A 669 0.99 52.09 -21.68
C PRO A 669 0.23 53.21 -20.95
N ILE A 670 0.54 53.43 -19.67
CA ILE A 670 -0.20 54.35 -18.79
C ILE A 670 0.55 55.64 -18.43
N SER A 671 1.89 55.64 -18.42
CA SER A 671 2.68 56.88 -18.35
C SER A 671 4.11 56.67 -18.80
N ALA A 672 4.72 57.73 -19.33
CA ALA A 672 6.17 57.85 -19.51
C ALA A 672 6.74 58.62 -18.31
N THR A 673 7.45 57.92 -17.43
CA THR A 673 8.17 58.52 -16.30
C THR A 673 9.64 58.72 -16.67
N ALA A 674 10.40 59.45 -15.83
CA ALA A 674 11.85 59.55 -15.97
C ALA A 674 12.60 58.20 -15.80
N ALA A 675 11.89 57.10 -15.50
CA ALA A 675 12.43 55.75 -15.36
C ALA A 675 11.95 54.75 -16.44
N GLY A 676 11.05 55.15 -17.35
CA GLY A 676 10.54 54.28 -18.43
C GLY A 676 9.04 54.46 -18.74
N GLU A 677 8.57 53.78 -19.79
CA GLU A 677 7.14 53.58 -20.07
C GLU A 677 6.61 52.44 -19.19
N HIS A 678 5.52 52.66 -18.44
CA HIS A 678 4.84 51.62 -17.64
C HIS A 678 3.55 51.14 -18.33
N PHE A 679 3.18 49.87 -18.11
CA PHE A 679 2.00 49.23 -18.72
C PHE A 679 0.97 48.81 -17.66
N GLU A 680 -0.31 49.14 -17.87
CA GLU A 680 -1.43 48.56 -17.13
C GLU A 680 -1.99 47.39 -17.94
N THR A 681 -2.11 46.23 -17.30
CA THR A 681 -2.82 45.05 -17.82
C THR A 681 -4.16 44.93 -17.12
N THR A 682 -5.24 44.95 -17.90
CA THR A 682 -6.62 44.73 -17.45
C THR A 682 -7.04 43.29 -17.78
N VAL A 683 -7.63 42.60 -16.81
CA VAL A 683 -8.04 41.19 -16.90
C VAL A 683 -9.46 41.04 -16.35
N GLN A 684 -10.40 40.62 -17.18
CA GLN A 684 -11.73 40.24 -16.72
C GLN A 684 -11.71 38.79 -16.21
N LEU A 685 -12.19 38.59 -14.99
CA LEU A 685 -12.22 37.30 -14.31
C LEU A 685 -13.62 37.01 -13.74
N GLY A 686 -14.18 35.84 -14.06
CA GLY A 686 -15.43 35.37 -13.49
C GLY A 686 -15.36 33.88 -13.14
N ILE A 687 -16.48 33.34 -12.65
CA ILE A 687 -16.65 31.90 -12.39
C ILE A 687 -17.72 31.28 -13.29
N GLN A 688 -17.76 29.95 -13.35
CA GLN A 688 -18.76 29.20 -14.11
C GLN A 688 -20.19 29.50 -13.63
N THR A 689 -21.10 29.72 -14.57
CA THR A 689 -22.52 29.95 -14.33
C THR A 689 -23.12 28.84 -13.46
N GLY A 690 -23.77 29.22 -12.36
CA GLY A 690 -24.33 28.31 -11.36
C GLY A 690 -23.46 28.16 -10.11
N CYS A 691 -22.13 28.29 -10.24
CA CYS A 691 -21.26 28.42 -9.08
C CYS A 691 -21.54 29.78 -8.41
N ARG A 692 -21.80 29.77 -7.10
CA ARG A 692 -22.06 31.00 -6.31
C ARG A 692 -20.89 31.38 -5.39
N VAL A 693 -19.81 30.62 -5.45
CA VAL A 693 -18.65 30.74 -4.56
C VAL A 693 -17.37 30.91 -5.38
N SER A 694 -16.46 31.72 -4.86
CA SER A 694 -15.19 32.05 -5.49
C SER A 694 -14.16 32.31 -4.41
N GLY A 695 -13.00 31.66 -4.51
CA GLY A 695 -11.86 31.88 -3.61
C GLY A 695 -10.98 33.05 -4.05
N PRO A 696 -10.06 33.51 -3.19
CA PRO A 696 -8.97 34.35 -3.62
C PRO A 696 -8.08 33.58 -4.61
N VAL A 697 -7.73 34.22 -5.71
CA VAL A 697 -6.93 33.59 -6.78
C VAL A 697 -5.87 34.57 -7.28
N GLU A 698 -4.66 34.06 -7.53
CA GLU A 698 -3.54 34.86 -8.02
C GLU A 698 -3.67 35.10 -9.53
N VAL A 699 -3.65 36.36 -9.96
CA VAL A 699 -3.50 36.75 -11.36
C VAL A 699 -2.05 37.18 -11.55
N VAL A 700 -1.32 36.49 -12.41
CA VAL A 700 0.08 36.76 -12.73
C VAL A 700 0.16 37.41 -14.12
N VAL A 701 0.90 38.51 -14.22
CA VAL A 701 1.33 39.11 -15.49
C VAL A 701 2.81 38.83 -15.66
N GLU A 702 3.17 38.17 -16.76
CA GLU A 702 4.54 37.84 -17.12
C GLU A 702 5.08 38.85 -18.15
N THR A 703 6.36 39.19 -18.02
CA THR A 703 7.12 40.01 -18.97
C THR A 703 8.42 39.27 -19.33
N ASP A 704 9.17 39.77 -20.31
CA ASP A 704 10.46 39.18 -20.69
C ASP A 704 11.53 39.26 -19.58
N HIS A 705 11.29 40.04 -18.52
CA HIS A 705 12.21 40.24 -17.40
C HIS A 705 11.68 39.74 -16.04
N GLY A 706 10.50 39.12 -15.97
CA GLY A 706 9.97 38.53 -14.73
C GLY A 706 8.45 38.39 -14.69
N GLU A 707 7.90 38.40 -13.48
CA GLU A 707 6.45 38.37 -13.26
C GLU A 707 6.01 39.33 -12.14
N VAL A 708 4.78 39.84 -12.26
CA VAL A 708 4.09 40.62 -11.25
C VAL A 708 2.74 39.96 -10.98
N SER A 709 2.46 39.59 -9.73
CA SER A 709 1.22 38.94 -9.36
C SER A 709 0.34 39.77 -8.43
N LYS A 710 -0.97 39.52 -8.48
CA LYS A 710 -1.99 40.18 -7.65
C LYS A 710 -3.10 39.19 -7.32
N THR A 711 -3.28 38.91 -6.04
CA THR A 711 -4.41 38.10 -5.56
C THR A 711 -5.70 38.91 -5.59
N VAL A 712 -6.79 38.30 -6.08
CA VAL A 712 -8.11 38.92 -6.19
C VAL A 712 -9.21 37.94 -5.80
N GLN A 713 -10.36 38.45 -5.36
CA GLN A 713 -11.59 37.66 -5.29
C GLN A 713 -12.27 37.71 -6.67
N ALA A 714 -12.50 36.55 -7.29
CA ALA A 714 -13.43 36.49 -8.43
C ALA A 714 -14.87 36.72 -7.93
N THR A 715 -15.78 37.20 -8.77
CA THR A 715 -17.19 37.44 -8.37
C THR A 715 -18.14 36.39 -8.92
N ALA A 716 -19.13 35.99 -8.11
CA ALA A 716 -20.28 35.21 -8.57
C ALA A 716 -21.29 36.05 -9.39
N GLN A 717 -21.16 37.37 -9.34
CA GLN A 717 -21.95 38.33 -10.11
C GLN A 717 -21.07 38.94 -11.21
N GLY A 718 -21.26 38.49 -12.45
CA GLY A 718 -20.59 39.02 -13.63
C GLY A 718 -19.11 38.63 -13.75
N THR A 719 -18.27 39.63 -14.07
CA THR A 719 -16.81 39.51 -14.17
C THR A 719 -16.14 40.66 -13.43
N ALA A 720 -15.26 40.36 -12.49
CA ALA A 720 -14.39 41.35 -11.87
C ALA A 720 -13.34 41.85 -12.88
N GLU A 721 -13.07 43.15 -12.92
CA GLU A 721 -11.94 43.71 -13.65
C GLU A 721 -10.73 43.86 -12.73
N VAL A 722 -9.66 43.12 -13.04
CA VAL A 722 -8.39 43.14 -12.32
C VAL A 722 -7.42 44.02 -13.08
N ARG A 723 -6.72 44.93 -12.38
CA ARG A 723 -5.68 45.78 -12.96
C ARG A 723 -4.34 45.55 -12.28
N ILE A 724 -3.30 45.35 -13.07
CA ILE A 724 -1.92 45.06 -12.63
C ILE A 724 -0.97 45.94 -13.44
N GLU A 725 -0.04 46.61 -12.77
CA GLU A 725 0.99 47.44 -13.41
C GLU A 725 2.30 46.65 -13.56
N THR A 726 2.97 46.87 -14.69
CA THR A 726 4.24 46.23 -15.06
C THR A 726 5.19 47.27 -15.64
N LYS A 727 6.50 47.12 -15.36
CA LYS A 727 7.55 48.02 -15.88
C LYS A 727 7.92 47.71 -17.33
N ASP A 728 7.84 46.45 -17.70
CA ASP A 728 8.13 45.94 -19.03
C ASP A 728 6.81 45.60 -19.74
N ALA A 729 6.88 45.39 -21.06
CA ALA A 729 5.71 44.99 -21.83
C ALA A 729 5.14 43.65 -21.31
N PRO A 730 3.83 43.56 -21.00
CA PRO A 730 3.21 42.31 -20.60
C PRO A 730 3.12 41.36 -21.80
N ARG A 731 3.69 40.17 -21.64
CA ARG A 731 3.68 39.09 -22.62
C ARG A 731 2.44 38.20 -22.44
N ARG A 732 2.15 37.80 -21.20
CA ARG A 732 1.13 36.79 -20.89
C ARG A 732 0.45 37.04 -19.54
N VAL A 733 -0.84 36.73 -19.46
CA VAL A 733 -1.62 36.61 -18.22
C VAL A 733 -1.84 35.14 -17.90
N VAL A 734 -1.53 34.75 -16.67
CA VAL A 734 -1.76 33.41 -16.13
C VAL A 734 -2.56 33.53 -14.83
N VAL A 735 -3.74 32.92 -14.77
CA VAL A 735 -4.54 32.87 -13.54
C VAL A 735 -4.29 31.54 -12.84
N ASP A 736 -3.86 31.65 -11.58
CA ASP A 736 -3.34 30.56 -10.75
C ASP A 736 -2.21 29.75 -11.39
N LYS A 737 -1.11 30.44 -11.70
CA LYS A 737 0.12 29.88 -12.30
C LYS A 737 0.68 28.69 -11.52
N TYR A 738 0.52 28.70 -10.20
CA TYR A 738 1.09 27.71 -9.29
C TYR A 738 0.06 26.66 -8.81
N ASN A 739 -1.17 26.60 -9.37
CA ASN A 739 -2.23 25.67 -8.93
C ASN A 739 -2.56 25.73 -7.41
N LEU A 740 -2.47 26.91 -6.80
CA LEU A 740 -2.72 27.15 -5.37
C LEU A 740 -4.15 27.65 -5.08
N ALA A 741 -5.09 27.46 -6.02
CA ALA A 741 -6.52 27.70 -5.81
C ALA A 741 -7.34 26.41 -5.91
N ALA A 742 -8.33 26.26 -5.04
CA ALA A 742 -9.27 25.14 -5.00
C ALA A 742 -10.24 25.16 -6.20
N LYS A 743 -9.80 24.63 -7.34
CA LYS A 743 -10.50 24.74 -8.65
C LYS A 743 -10.52 23.45 -9.45
N GLY A 744 -11.49 23.32 -10.35
CA GLY A 744 -11.58 22.26 -11.36
C GLY A 744 -10.86 22.56 -12.69
N ASN A 745 -10.28 23.75 -12.88
CA ASN A 745 -9.45 24.05 -14.07
C ASN A 745 -8.05 23.42 -13.95
N GLY A 746 -7.53 22.86 -15.05
CA GLY A 746 -6.25 22.15 -15.11
C GLY A 746 -6.46 20.70 -15.55
N GLY A 747 -5.40 19.89 -15.55
CA GLY A 747 -5.56 18.44 -15.71
C GLY A 747 -6.14 17.79 -14.45
N ALA A 748 -6.62 16.57 -14.66
CA ALA A 748 -7.41 15.79 -13.72
C ALA A 748 -6.68 14.58 -13.13
N PHE A 749 -5.48 14.26 -13.62
CA PHE A 749 -4.83 12.97 -13.41
C PHE A 749 -3.32 13.13 -13.18
N THR A 750 -2.79 12.38 -12.21
CA THR A 750 -1.35 12.21 -12.01
C THR A 750 -0.77 11.18 -12.97
N VAL A 751 0.55 11.16 -13.12
CA VAL A 751 1.27 10.13 -13.88
C VAL A 751 1.06 8.70 -13.35
N LEU A 752 0.62 8.54 -12.09
CA LEU A 752 0.29 7.24 -11.47
C LEU A 752 -1.21 6.96 -11.27
N THR A 753 -2.12 7.77 -11.81
CA THR A 753 -3.58 7.56 -11.60
C THR A 753 -4.05 6.15 -12.00
N PHE A 754 -3.43 5.55 -13.02
CA PHE A 754 -3.74 4.20 -13.51
C PHE A 754 -3.38 3.07 -12.51
N ASP A 755 -2.47 3.33 -11.56
CA ASP A 755 -1.89 2.32 -10.65
C ASP A 755 -2.94 1.73 -9.69
N GLN A 756 -4.07 2.43 -9.55
CA GLN A 756 -5.28 2.02 -8.82
C GLN A 756 -6.20 1.08 -9.61
N GLU A 757 -6.03 1.02 -10.94
CA GLU A 757 -6.88 0.27 -11.88
C GLU A 757 -6.02 -0.42 -12.97
N PRO A 758 -4.99 -1.22 -12.59
CA PRO A 758 -4.06 -1.81 -13.55
C PRO A 758 -4.72 -2.87 -14.45
N GLU A 759 -5.85 -3.47 -14.02
CA GLU A 759 -6.70 -4.32 -14.87
C GLU A 759 -7.38 -3.54 -16.01
N GLN A 760 -7.58 -2.22 -15.85
CA GLN A 760 -8.12 -1.29 -16.86
C GLN A 760 -7.02 -0.39 -17.43
N THR A 761 -5.80 -0.91 -17.58
CA THR A 761 -4.64 -0.18 -18.14
C THR A 761 -4.08 -0.90 -19.36
N LEU A 762 -3.54 -0.14 -20.32
CA LEU A 762 -2.92 -0.64 -21.55
C LEU A 762 -1.64 0.14 -21.86
N ILE A 763 -0.53 -0.56 -22.09
CA ILE A 763 0.71 0.03 -22.59
C ILE A 763 0.68 0.03 -24.12
N VAL A 764 1.02 1.16 -24.73
CA VAL A 764 1.04 1.34 -26.19
C VAL A 764 2.38 1.89 -26.65
N TYR A 765 3.13 1.12 -27.43
CA TYR A 765 4.42 1.57 -27.97
C TYR A 765 4.32 2.10 -29.40
N GLY A 766 5.07 3.17 -29.68
CA GLY A 766 5.16 3.77 -31.01
C GLY A 766 5.96 2.93 -32.00
N THR A 767 5.51 2.89 -33.26
CA THR A 767 6.13 2.05 -34.32
C THR A 767 6.57 2.80 -35.58
N ASP A 768 6.40 4.12 -35.65
CA ASP A 768 6.80 4.91 -36.83
C ASP A 768 8.27 5.35 -36.78
N ASP A 769 8.85 5.47 -35.58
CA ASP A 769 10.28 5.69 -35.33
C ASP A 769 10.70 5.02 -34.01
N GLU A 770 11.98 4.70 -33.84
CA GLU A 770 12.57 4.04 -32.65
C GLU A 770 11.88 2.73 -32.20
N ALA A 771 11.09 2.09 -33.07
CA ALA A 771 10.09 1.07 -32.73
C ALA A 771 10.59 -0.08 -31.83
N ASN A 772 11.79 -0.61 -32.08
CA ASN A 772 12.37 -1.69 -31.27
C ASN A 772 12.64 -1.24 -29.83
N VAL A 773 13.15 -0.02 -29.63
CA VAL A 773 13.47 0.52 -28.30
C VAL A 773 12.22 1.00 -27.59
N ASN A 774 11.23 1.52 -28.32
CA ASN A 774 9.90 1.82 -27.74
C ASN A 774 9.20 0.55 -27.26
N ARG A 775 9.38 -0.58 -27.96
CA ARG A 775 8.91 -1.88 -27.48
C ARG A 775 9.68 -2.35 -26.24
N GLU A 776 11.01 -2.30 -26.27
CA GLU A 776 11.86 -2.67 -25.11
C GLU A 776 11.54 -1.82 -23.86
N ALA A 777 11.22 -0.54 -24.05
CA ALA A 777 10.77 0.37 -23.00
C ALA A 777 9.35 0.04 -22.50
N ALA A 778 8.44 -0.41 -23.36
CA ALA A 778 7.11 -0.91 -22.97
C ALA A 778 7.20 -2.23 -22.20
N ASP A 779 8.04 -3.17 -22.66
CA ASP A 779 8.35 -4.41 -21.95
C ASP A 779 8.96 -4.09 -20.57
N SER A 780 9.93 -3.17 -20.49
CA SER A 780 10.56 -2.72 -19.24
C SER A 780 9.56 -2.06 -18.28
N LEU A 781 8.64 -1.23 -18.78
CA LEU A 781 7.56 -0.65 -17.97
C LEU A 781 6.60 -1.74 -17.47
N GLN A 782 6.20 -2.70 -18.29
CA GLN A 782 5.36 -3.81 -17.83
C GLN A 782 6.08 -4.61 -16.74
N GLN A 783 7.39 -4.88 -16.89
CA GLN A 783 8.15 -5.54 -15.84
C GLN A 783 8.17 -4.73 -14.54
N ALA A 784 8.31 -3.40 -14.63
CA ALA A 784 8.27 -2.51 -13.47
C ALA A 784 6.88 -2.51 -12.79
N ILE A 785 5.76 -2.41 -13.54
CA ILE A 785 4.40 -2.48 -12.98
C ILE A 785 4.18 -3.83 -12.29
N ARG A 786 4.55 -4.93 -12.94
CA ARG A 786 4.43 -6.29 -12.39
C ARG A 786 5.33 -6.57 -11.19
N ALA A 787 6.37 -5.77 -10.97
CA ALA A 787 7.25 -5.84 -9.81
C ALA A 787 6.77 -4.97 -8.64
N ARG A 788 5.64 -4.24 -8.79
CA ARG A 788 4.95 -3.57 -7.69
C ARG A 788 3.88 -4.48 -7.09
N TRP A 789 3.35 -4.02 -5.96
CA TRP A 789 2.18 -4.50 -5.23
C TRP A 789 1.17 -5.31 -6.06
N SER A 790 0.60 -4.73 -7.12
CA SER A 790 -0.54 -5.32 -7.83
C SER A 790 -0.23 -6.58 -8.63
N ASN A 791 1.02 -6.85 -9.03
CA ASN A 791 1.44 -7.99 -9.88
C ASN A 791 0.66 -8.15 -11.22
N VAL A 792 -0.16 -7.17 -11.62
CA VAL A 792 -1.01 -7.26 -12.81
C VAL A 792 -0.16 -7.15 -14.08
N THR A 793 -0.33 -8.11 -14.98
CA THR A 793 0.32 -8.10 -16.31
C THR A 793 -0.46 -7.19 -17.26
N VAL A 794 -0.22 -5.88 -17.14
CA VAL A 794 -0.78 -4.86 -18.05
C VAL A 794 -0.46 -5.22 -19.51
N PRO A 795 -1.46 -5.34 -20.40
CA PRO A 795 -1.21 -5.70 -21.79
C PRO A 795 -0.32 -4.67 -22.51
N ILE A 796 0.43 -5.13 -23.51
CA ILE A 796 1.19 -4.29 -24.43
C ILE A 796 0.61 -4.47 -25.83
N LYS A 797 0.37 -3.36 -26.55
CA LYS A 797 0.05 -3.33 -27.98
C LYS A 797 0.93 -2.30 -28.70
N SER A 798 1.15 -2.44 -29.99
CA SER A 798 1.65 -1.32 -30.81
C SER A 798 0.55 -0.29 -31.06
N ASP A 799 0.95 0.94 -31.37
CA ASP A 799 0.08 2.00 -31.91
C ASP A 799 -0.60 1.68 -33.26
N ARG A 800 -0.39 0.48 -33.81
CA ARG A 800 -1.07 -0.08 -34.98
C ARG A 800 -2.07 -1.19 -34.65
N GLU A 801 -1.96 -1.82 -33.47
CA GLU A 801 -2.83 -2.90 -32.99
C GLU A 801 -3.89 -2.42 -32.00
N VAL A 802 -3.72 -1.23 -31.44
CA VAL A 802 -4.71 -0.60 -30.55
C VAL A 802 -5.98 -0.25 -31.30
N THR A 803 -7.10 -0.70 -30.76
CA THR A 803 -8.44 -0.42 -31.30
C THR A 803 -9.04 0.84 -30.71
N ASP A 804 -10.13 1.30 -31.32
CA ASP A 804 -10.93 2.42 -30.83
C ASP A 804 -11.70 2.11 -29.54
N ASP A 805 -11.84 0.83 -29.18
CA ASP A 805 -12.49 0.37 -27.95
C ASP A 805 -11.50 0.31 -26.78
N ASP A 806 -10.30 -0.22 -27.01
CA ASP A 806 -9.15 -0.15 -26.09
C ASP A 806 -8.97 1.29 -25.56
N GLN A 807 -8.96 2.26 -26.48
CA GLN A 807 -8.77 3.69 -26.20
C GLN A 807 -9.94 4.34 -25.45
N LYS A 808 -11.09 3.67 -25.30
CA LYS A 808 -12.28 4.18 -24.58
C LYS A 808 -12.52 3.48 -23.25
N THR A 809 -11.81 2.37 -23.00
CA THR A 809 -12.04 1.46 -21.86
C THR A 809 -10.83 1.32 -20.94
N HIS A 810 -9.66 1.86 -21.31
CA HIS A 810 -8.42 1.74 -20.54
C HIS A 810 -7.71 3.08 -20.30
N HIS A 811 -6.98 3.18 -19.20
CA HIS A 811 -5.86 4.11 -19.04
C HIS A 811 -4.75 3.76 -20.04
N LEU A 812 -4.20 4.75 -20.75
CA LEU A 812 -3.22 4.53 -21.82
C LEU A 812 -1.82 5.00 -21.41
N LEU A 813 -0.87 4.07 -21.34
CA LEU A 813 0.55 4.36 -21.09
C LEU A 813 1.29 4.37 -22.43
N LEU A 814 1.44 5.56 -23.02
CA LEU A 814 1.98 5.76 -24.37
C LEU A 814 3.51 5.91 -24.33
N ILE A 815 4.23 4.95 -24.92
CA ILE A 815 5.68 5.00 -25.07
C ILE A 815 6.04 5.65 -26.40
N GLY A 816 6.85 6.71 -26.33
CA GLY A 816 7.41 7.41 -27.49
C GLY A 816 6.82 8.81 -27.72
N ARG A 817 7.70 9.73 -28.14
CA ARG A 817 7.37 11.10 -28.57
C ARG A 817 6.50 11.12 -29.85
N PRO A 818 5.89 12.25 -30.24
CA PRO A 818 5.03 12.34 -31.44
C PRO A 818 5.60 11.81 -32.76
N THR A 819 6.92 11.84 -32.97
CA THR A 819 7.53 11.27 -34.20
C THR A 819 7.55 9.74 -34.21
N CYS A 820 7.39 9.11 -33.04
CA CYS A 820 7.50 7.67 -32.86
C CYS A 820 6.14 6.98 -32.69
N ASN A 821 5.20 7.62 -31.98
CA ASN A 821 3.92 7.04 -31.56
C ASN A 821 2.73 7.83 -32.12
N LYS A 822 1.89 7.18 -32.93
CA LYS A 822 0.71 7.77 -33.60
C LYS A 822 -0.32 8.32 -32.64
N ILE A 823 -0.52 7.66 -31.50
CA ILE A 823 -1.49 8.11 -30.50
C ILE A 823 -0.93 9.35 -29.80
N THR A 824 0.35 9.35 -29.42
CA THR A 824 1.02 10.56 -28.90
C THR A 824 0.98 11.71 -29.90
N ALA A 825 1.16 11.43 -31.20
CA ALA A 825 1.07 12.43 -32.27
C ALA A 825 -0.33 13.03 -32.39
N ARG A 826 -1.37 12.19 -32.44
CA ARG A 826 -2.76 12.63 -32.54
C ARG A 826 -3.21 13.45 -31.32
N LEU A 827 -2.69 13.13 -30.14
CA LEU A 827 -3.02 13.79 -28.87
C LEU A 827 -2.13 15.01 -28.55
N SER A 828 -1.11 15.32 -29.35
CA SER A 828 -0.05 16.27 -28.96
C SER A 828 -0.54 17.70 -28.71
N ALA A 829 -1.70 18.09 -29.23
CA ALA A 829 -2.33 19.38 -28.96
C ALA A 829 -3.10 19.41 -27.62
N ASP A 830 -3.61 18.26 -27.17
CA ASP A 830 -4.36 18.11 -25.92
C ASP A 830 -3.42 18.08 -24.71
N LEU A 831 -2.28 17.38 -24.82
CA LEU A 831 -1.25 17.26 -23.77
C LEU A 831 -0.86 18.64 -23.17
N PRO A 832 -0.66 18.75 -21.85
CA PRO A 832 -0.36 20.04 -21.20
C PRO A 832 1.06 20.58 -21.47
N ILE A 833 1.87 19.87 -22.27
CA ILE A 833 3.22 20.27 -22.73
C ILE A 833 3.27 20.30 -24.26
N THR A 834 4.20 21.07 -24.84
CA THR A 834 4.38 21.15 -26.30
C THR A 834 5.60 20.35 -26.74
N PHE A 835 5.48 19.58 -27.83
CA PHE A 835 6.60 18.88 -28.47
C PHE A 835 7.05 19.57 -29.75
N GLY A 836 8.38 19.62 -29.97
CA GLY A 836 9.01 19.87 -31.26
C GLY A 836 9.65 18.60 -31.83
N ALA A 837 10.27 18.69 -33.00
CA ALA A 837 10.86 17.52 -33.70
C ALA A 837 12.01 16.83 -32.93
N GLY A 838 12.70 17.56 -32.06
CA GLY A 838 13.78 17.06 -31.20
C GLY A 838 13.81 17.78 -29.85
N SER A 839 12.66 18.26 -29.38
CA SER A 839 12.54 19.07 -28.17
C SER A 839 11.16 18.93 -27.51
N PHE A 840 11.06 19.32 -26.25
CA PHE A 840 9.77 19.55 -25.57
C PHE A 840 9.84 20.83 -24.72
N VAL A 841 8.68 21.45 -24.47
CA VAL A 841 8.54 22.69 -23.71
C VAL A 841 7.58 22.46 -22.56
N VAL A 842 8.01 22.80 -21.34
CA VAL A 842 7.22 22.71 -20.11
C VAL A 842 7.21 24.09 -19.46
N ARG A 843 6.01 24.68 -19.29
CA ARG A 843 5.85 26.12 -18.99
C ARG A 843 6.59 26.96 -20.05
N ASP A 844 7.67 27.65 -19.66
CA ASP A 844 8.53 28.42 -20.57
C ASP A 844 9.93 27.81 -20.75
N GLU A 845 10.20 26.64 -20.15
CA GLU A 845 11.48 25.95 -20.30
C GLU A 845 11.45 24.99 -21.50
N ALA A 846 12.35 25.19 -22.45
CA ALA A 846 12.57 24.30 -23.58
C ALA A 846 13.75 23.34 -23.33
N PHE A 847 13.52 22.05 -23.58
CA PHE A 847 14.51 20.99 -23.43
C PHE A 847 14.79 20.39 -24.82
N ALA A 848 16.07 20.31 -25.21
CA ALA A 848 16.50 19.87 -26.55
C ALA A 848 17.74 18.93 -26.52
N HIS A 849 18.07 18.37 -25.36
CA HIS A 849 19.18 17.42 -25.21
C HIS A 849 18.67 15.98 -25.31
N ALA A 850 19.30 15.13 -26.13
CA ALA A 850 18.81 13.78 -26.44
C ALA A 850 18.56 12.88 -25.20
N ASP A 851 19.41 13.00 -24.17
CA ASP A 851 19.24 12.27 -22.90
C ASP A 851 18.15 12.81 -21.96
N SER A 852 17.53 13.95 -22.27
CA SER A 852 16.40 14.48 -21.49
C SER A 852 15.09 13.77 -21.86
N ALA A 853 14.23 13.61 -20.87
CA ALA A 853 12.92 12.98 -21.03
C ALA A 853 11.83 13.67 -20.20
N VAL A 854 10.58 13.34 -20.51
CA VAL A 854 9.39 13.79 -19.80
C VAL A 854 8.38 12.66 -19.68
N ILE A 855 7.71 12.61 -18.53
CA ILE A 855 6.48 11.85 -18.31
C ILE A 855 5.37 12.89 -18.10
N VAL A 856 4.25 12.77 -18.81
CA VAL A 856 3.13 13.72 -18.73
C VAL A 856 1.79 13.00 -18.72
N ALA A 857 0.96 13.33 -17.74
CA ALA A 857 -0.44 12.92 -17.68
C ALA A 857 -1.36 13.92 -18.41
N ALA A 858 -2.45 13.41 -18.96
CA ALA A 858 -3.51 14.17 -19.63
C ALA A 858 -4.86 13.44 -19.50
N GLU A 859 -5.96 14.16 -19.74
CA GLU A 859 -7.27 13.53 -19.94
C GLU A 859 -7.29 12.81 -21.30
N ASN A 860 -7.89 11.61 -21.35
CA ASN A 860 -8.19 10.94 -22.61
C ASN A 860 -9.38 11.63 -23.31
N PRO A 861 -9.23 12.22 -24.51
CA PRO A 861 -10.32 12.92 -25.18
C PRO A 861 -11.39 11.99 -25.77
N LEU A 862 -11.09 10.68 -25.92
CA LEU A 862 -12.05 9.68 -26.38
C LEU A 862 -12.95 9.16 -25.24
N ASN A 863 -12.44 9.11 -24.01
CA ASN A 863 -13.25 8.92 -22.81
C ASN A 863 -12.56 9.55 -21.57
N ARG A 864 -13.12 10.68 -21.09
CA ARG A 864 -12.58 11.47 -19.96
C ARG A 864 -12.55 10.76 -18.60
N ARG A 865 -13.12 9.54 -18.50
CA ARG A 865 -12.94 8.62 -17.37
C ARG A 865 -11.47 8.20 -17.19
N TYR A 866 -10.75 8.04 -18.29
CA TYR A 866 -9.43 7.43 -18.32
C TYR A 866 -8.33 8.47 -18.55
N SER A 867 -7.13 8.19 -18.02
CA SER A 867 -5.96 9.03 -18.24
C SER A 867 -5.15 8.55 -19.46
N VAL A 868 -4.41 9.49 -20.04
CA VAL A 868 -3.29 9.20 -20.93
C VAL A 868 -2.01 9.62 -20.22
N VAL A 869 -1.02 8.75 -20.16
CA VAL A 869 0.32 9.07 -19.64
C VAL A 869 1.32 8.84 -20.76
N VAL A 870 1.96 9.91 -21.26
CA VAL A 870 2.99 9.82 -22.30
C VAL A 870 4.37 9.78 -21.63
N ILE A 871 5.19 8.83 -22.06
CA ILE A 871 6.58 8.65 -21.64
C ILE A 871 7.46 8.89 -22.87
N ALA A 872 8.19 10.00 -22.89
CA ALA A 872 8.91 10.48 -24.07
C ALA A 872 10.32 10.96 -23.74
N GLY A 873 11.33 10.23 -24.23
CA GLY A 873 12.70 10.73 -24.36
C GLY A 873 12.93 11.46 -25.68
N LEU A 874 13.87 12.40 -25.68
CA LEU A 874 14.28 13.11 -26.90
C LEU A 874 15.15 12.27 -27.84
N GLY A 875 15.69 11.15 -27.34
CA GLY A 875 16.17 10.02 -28.14
C GLY A 875 15.88 8.68 -27.45
N ALA A 876 15.92 7.60 -28.21
CA ALA A 876 15.55 6.23 -27.79
C ALA A 876 16.05 5.81 -26.40
N GLY A 877 17.34 6.04 -26.11
CA GLY A 877 17.96 5.68 -24.83
C GLY A 877 17.41 6.46 -23.63
N ALA A 878 16.88 7.66 -23.81
CA ALA A 878 16.20 8.40 -22.76
C ALA A 878 14.80 7.83 -22.49
N THR A 879 14.06 7.44 -23.53
CA THR A 879 12.75 6.76 -23.40
C THR A 879 12.90 5.45 -22.63
N LEU A 880 13.88 4.61 -23.01
CA LEU A 880 14.15 3.32 -22.37
C LEU A 880 14.48 3.44 -20.88
N ARG A 881 15.35 4.37 -20.49
CA ARG A 881 15.70 4.59 -19.08
C ARG A 881 14.56 5.20 -18.27
N THR A 882 13.73 6.05 -18.88
CA THR A 882 12.67 6.79 -18.18
C THR A 882 11.40 5.96 -17.96
N ALA A 883 11.11 5.00 -18.84
CA ALA A 883 9.92 4.15 -18.74
C ALA A 883 9.76 3.41 -17.39
N PRO A 884 10.75 2.66 -16.87
CA PRO A 884 10.63 2.04 -15.54
C PRO A 884 10.68 3.06 -14.39
N LEU A 885 11.26 4.25 -14.60
CA LEU A 885 11.37 5.32 -13.58
C LEU A 885 10.05 6.08 -13.32
N LEU A 886 8.97 5.74 -14.03
CA LEU A 886 7.59 6.15 -13.73
C LEU A 886 7.19 5.78 -12.30
N LEU A 887 7.62 4.60 -11.82
CA LEU A 887 7.09 3.91 -10.64
C LEU A 887 7.95 4.07 -9.38
N ASP A 888 9.00 4.88 -9.49
CA ASP A 888 9.92 5.26 -8.42
C ASP A 888 9.16 5.99 -7.29
N SER A 889 9.39 5.57 -6.05
CA SER A 889 8.66 6.07 -4.87
C SER A 889 8.79 7.58 -4.64
N SER A 890 9.81 8.23 -5.20
CA SER A 890 10.04 9.66 -5.05
C SER A 890 9.14 10.58 -5.90
N ARG A 891 8.19 10.04 -6.70
CA ARG A 891 7.57 10.77 -7.84
C ARG A 891 6.04 10.67 -7.99
N GLN A 892 5.34 10.16 -6.98
CA GLN A 892 4.03 9.50 -7.19
C GLN A 892 2.83 10.39 -7.58
N SER A 893 2.89 11.71 -7.36
CA SER A 893 1.69 12.57 -7.38
C SER A 893 1.65 13.68 -8.45
N ALA A 894 2.63 13.75 -9.37
CA ALA A 894 2.75 14.87 -10.31
C ALA A 894 1.86 14.76 -11.55
N GLU A 895 1.55 15.90 -12.19
CA GLU A 895 0.97 15.96 -13.55
C GLU A 895 2.04 15.74 -14.61
N VAL A 896 3.22 16.33 -14.39
CA VAL A 896 4.40 16.20 -15.27
C VAL A 896 5.63 15.93 -14.43
N VAL A 897 6.44 14.97 -14.86
CA VAL A 897 7.76 14.68 -14.29
C VAL A 897 8.82 14.91 -15.39
N VAL A 898 9.68 15.89 -15.18
CA VAL A 898 10.76 16.25 -16.13
C VAL A 898 12.08 15.66 -15.65
N PHE A 899 12.79 15.00 -16.56
CA PHE A 899 14.11 14.42 -16.38
C PHE A 899 15.12 15.18 -17.26
N PRO A 900 15.69 16.31 -16.79
CA PRO A 900 16.65 17.07 -17.60
C PRO A 900 18.04 16.46 -17.48
N HIS A 901 18.73 16.28 -18.61
CA HIS A 901 20.11 15.77 -18.61
C HIS A 901 21.02 16.57 -17.67
N GLY A 902 21.76 15.86 -16.80
CA GLY A 902 22.72 16.43 -15.85
C GLY A 902 22.10 17.23 -14.70
N LYS A 903 20.77 17.18 -14.48
CA LYS A 903 20.07 17.92 -13.41
C LYS A 903 19.13 17.02 -12.60
N ARG A 904 18.69 17.52 -11.44
CA ARG A 904 17.68 16.86 -10.60
C ARG A 904 16.35 16.75 -11.37
N VAL A 905 15.67 15.60 -11.21
CA VAL A 905 14.30 15.37 -11.69
C VAL A 905 13.35 16.37 -11.01
N ARG A 906 12.35 16.87 -11.73
CA ARG A 906 11.33 17.79 -11.19
C ARG A 906 9.92 17.28 -11.41
N SER A 907 9.15 17.23 -10.34
CA SER A 907 7.69 17.01 -10.35
C SER A 907 6.98 18.35 -10.45
N LEU A 908 5.96 18.46 -11.30
CA LEU A 908 5.26 19.72 -11.58
C LEU A 908 3.74 19.51 -11.74
N ALA A 909 2.98 20.51 -11.31
CA ALA A 909 1.61 20.77 -11.75
C ALA A 909 1.61 21.99 -12.68
N LEU A 910 0.89 21.95 -13.81
CA LEU A 910 0.96 22.97 -14.86
C LEU A 910 -0.23 23.94 -14.84
N PRO A 911 -0.02 25.23 -15.19
CA PRO A 911 -1.11 26.19 -15.29
C PRO A 911 -2.18 25.71 -16.27
N ALA A 912 -3.45 25.94 -15.94
CA ALA A 912 -4.55 25.47 -16.77
C ALA A 912 -4.62 26.25 -18.10
N LYS A 913 -4.66 25.56 -19.25
CA LYS A 913 -4.73 26.19 -20.59
C LYS A 913 -5.94 27.14 -20.74
N ASP A 914 -7.07 26.86 -20.10
CA ASP A 914 -8.25 27.72 -20.08
C ASP A 914 -8.06 29.01 -19.25
N LEU A 915 -7.02 29.05 -18.40
CA LEU A 915 -6.60 30.16 -17.53
C LEU A 915 -5.29 30.85 -17.97
N MET A 916 -4.89 30.72 -19.23
CA MET A 916 -3.74 31.46 -19.82
C MET A 916 -4.16 32.28 -21.04
N ARG A 917 -3.65 33.51 -21.17
CA ARG A 917 -3.85 34.37 -22.36
C ARG A 917 -2.58 35.14 -22.66
N GLU A 918 -2.06 35.02 -23.88
CA GLU A 918 -1.06 35.96 -24.41
C GLU A 918 -1.67 37.37 -24.51
N VAL A 919 -0.83 38.40 -24.44
CA VAL A 919 -1.23 39.81 -24.32
C VAL A 919 -0.73 40.61 -25.52
N GLU A 920 -1.66 41.15 -26.31
CA GLU A 920 -1.34 42.15 -27.32
C GLU A 920 -1.36 43.55 -26.70
N VAL A 921 -0.19 44.20 -26.61
CA VAL A 921 -0.06 45.60 -26.18
C VAL A 921 -0.57 46.52 -27.28
N LYS A 922 -1.54 47.40 -26.96
CA LYS A 922 -2.09 48.35 -27.95
C LYS A 922 -1.19 49.57 -28.13
N ASP A 923 -0.45 49.55 -29.24
CA ASP A 923 0.45 50.62 -29.67
C ASP A 923 -0.32 51.81 -30.29
N GLU A 924 -0.91 52.66 -29.43
CA GLU A 924 -1.73 53.82 -29.86
C GLU A 924 -0.97 54.82 -30.76
N LYS A 925 0.36 54.81 -30.75
CA LYS A 925 1.21 55.63 -31.63
C LYS A 925 0.96 55.31 -33.12
N LYS A 926 0.57 54.08 -33.47
CA LYS A 926 0.17 53.72 -34.85
C LYS A 926 -1.24 54.17 -35.23
N ALA A 927 -2.17 54.26 -34.27
CA ALA A 927 -3.56 54.59 -34.56
C ALA A 927 -3.75 56.05 -35.04
N ARG A 928 -2.86 56.97 -34.62
CA ARG A 928 -2.87 58.39 -35.04
C ARG A 928 -2.09 58.70 -36.32
N ALA A 929 -1.48 57.69 -36.96
CA ALA A 929 -0.69 57.87 -38.18
C ALA A 929 -1.49 57.57 -39.47
N GLY A 930 -2.79 57.30 -39.36
CA GLY A 930 -3.67 56.90 -40.47
C GLY A 930 -5.02 57.62 -40.48
N SER A 931 -5.07 58.85 -39.95
CA SER A 931 -6.25 59.73 -39.89
C SER A 931 -5.95 61.12 -40.44
#